data_AF-A0AAD6M1D5-F1
#
_entry.id   AF-A0AAD6M1D5-F1
#
_cell.length_a   1.000
_cell.length_b   1.000
_cell.length_c   1.000
_cell.angle_alpha   90.00
_cell.angle_beta   90.00
_cell.angle_gamma   90.00
#
_symmetry.space_group_name_H-M   'P 1'
#
loop_
_entity.id
_entity.type
_entity.pdbx_description
1 polymer ?
#
loop_
_entity_poly.entity_id
_entity_poly.type
_entity_poly.pdbx_seq_one_letter_code
_entity_poly.pdbx_strand_id
1 'polypeptide(L)'
;MEAATTTFIGSSFGISRPAKSVARSAFLATNGQDFVRFPHKHYSSVSYSKPSHRRVAYGSKRCMGVRASLSSSSDSSGSIASIAPLQLESPVGQFLSQILISHPHLVPAAVEQQLEQLQTDRDAEKQKEEPSATSTDLVLYRKIAEVKAIERRKTLEEILYALVVQKFMDANVSLISTMASSSTDPSGGVDTRPSQDEKLEGLHSPEAYDMIQNHLALILGNRMGDSTAVVQINKLRAGQVYAASVMYGYFLKRVDQRFQLEKTMKILPNAVDEGETDIHKVVSSHPEAFSDGISHGGFGHGLKASRLRNYVMSFDGETLQRYATIRSKEAVSLIEKHTEALFGRPEIVIALQGTIDSSKDELVKISFGGLKRLVLEAVTFGSFLWDVESYVDSSQRYTSTLATLAFVQQHNGGEDITGDFVRLRFASSDESDHRYRQGDQVPFYVNKVGPFYNPSETYRYFDLPYCLPVNAKEKRLSLGEVLNGDRLVIWPFPVEFLRERKSVPVCKKKLSKDDVAKFRAAVDEDYYYQMYVDDLPIWGFLGRVDKRQQRYCLFNHIHLNIYYNKDRVIEITSGLDTKTMVELTEDKEVDVEFLYTVEWKETDVPFEKRMAKYSQSSSLPRHLGIHWNSVTNSCMAVLLLAGFLAAILRILNNDSVKYANDEELAEDQEETGWKCIHGDVFRFPKHKSLLAACLGSGTQLLTLTVFIFMLALVGVFYPYNRGALLTALVVLYALTSGVAGYTATSFYCQLGGTNWVRNLLLTGCLFCGPLLLIFCFLNAVAVAYTATAALPPGTIVVIALIWTLVSSPLLVLGGIIGKNSKAEFQAPCRTAENAREIPPLRWYRQTVPQMAIAGLLPFILIHTELYYIFASVWDRRIYTIYGILFIIFITLLIVTALITATLTHLQLAAEDHRWWWR
;
A
#
# COMPACT_ATOMS: atom_id res chain seq x y z
N MET A 1 -45.69 -2.02 8.90
CA MET A 1 -46.67 -2.47 9.91
C MET A 1 -46.37 -1.73 11.21
N GLU A 2 -47.40 -1.39 11.99
CA GLU A 2 -47.28 -0.63 13.23
C GLU A 2 -47.42 -1.53 14.47
N ALA A 3 -47.24 -0.90 15.64
CA ALA A 3 -47.72 -1.31 16.96
C ALA A 3 -47.04 -2.51 17.66
N ALA A 4 -47.02 -2.58 19.00
CA ALA A 4 -47.05 -1.53 20.04
C ALA A 4 -46.79 -2.17 21.42
N THR A 5 -46.16 -1.44 22.34
CA THR A 5 -46.57 -1.39 23.77
C THR A 5 -45.92 -0.19 24.47
N THR A 6 -46.73 0.57 25.20
CA THR A 6 -46.34 1.63 26.16
C THR A 6 -46.11 1.02 27.56
N THR A 7 -45.64 1.72 28.60
CA THR A 7 -46.47 2.61 29.45
C THR A 7 -45.64 3.23 30.60
N PHE A 8 -45.63 4.59 30.69
CA PHE A 8 -45.79 5.54 31.83
C PHE A 8 -45.30 5.18 33.28
N ILE A 9 -44.99 6.11 34.22
CA ILE A 9 -45.21 7.57 34.48
C ILE A 9 -43.86 8.17 34.99
N GLY A 10 -43.47 9.47 35.05
CA GLY A 10 -44.06 10.83 34.86
C GLY A 10 -42.92 11.89 34.71
N SER A 11 -42.99 13.23 34.87
CA SER A 11 -43.89 14.27 35.46
C SER A 11 -43.33 14.87 36.78
N SER A 12 -43.05 16.18 36.96
CA SER A 12 -43.50 17.40 36.24
C SER A 12 -42.58 18.65 36.39
N PHE A 13 -42.87 19.67 35.55
CA PHE A 13 -42.42 21.10 35.58
C PHE A 13 -40.99 21.45 35.08
N GLY A 14 -40.71 22.68 34.60
CA GLY A 14 -41.64 23.80 34.31
C GLY A 14 -41.03 25.12 33.74
N ILE A 15 -41.52 25.53 32.56
CA ILE A 15 -41.74 26.90 32.00
C ILE A 15 -40.82 28.09 32.42
N SER A 16 -40.16 28.73 31.43
CA SER A 16 -40.20 30.20 31.19
C SER A 16 -39.57 30.59 29.83
N ARG A 17 -39.74 31.85 29.40
CA ARG A 17 -39.34 32.40 28.07
C ARG A 17 -38.47 33.69 28.21
N PRO A 18 -37.79 34.17 27.14
CA PRO A 18 -36.64 35.08 27.26
C PRO A 18 -36.98 36.59 27.29
N ALA A 19 -35.97 37.41 27.64
CA ALA A 19 -36.00 38.87 27.61
C ALA A 19 -34.89 39.48 26.72
N LYS A 20 -35.00 40.78 26.39
CA LYS A 20 -34.04 41.56 25.57
C LYS A 20 -33.76 42.94 26.19
N SER A 21 -32.51 43.41 26.13
CA SER A 21 -32.09 44.83 26.05
C SER A 21 -30.68 44.88 25.42
N VAL A 22 -30.18 45.87 24.66
CA VAL A 22 -30.60 47.23 24.23
C VAL A 22 -30.15 48.42 25.11
N ALA A 23 -28.95 48.93 24.82
CA ALA A 23 -28.51 50.34 24.84
C ALA A 23 -27.24 50.45 23.93
N ARG A 24 -27.15 51.27 22.87
CA ARG A 24 -26.93 52.75 22.80
C ARG A 24 -25.62 53.17 23.51
N SER A 25 -24.52 53.50 22.81
CA SER A 25 -24.18 54.71 22.01
C SER A 25 -23.11 55.56 22.76
N ALA A 26 -22.23 56.39 22.20
CA ALA A 26 -22.11 57.00 20.86
C ALA A 26 -20.65 57.42 20.51
N PHE A 27 -20.42 57.82 19.25
CA PHE A 27 -19.39 58.74 18.69
C PHE A 27 -18.26 59.31 19.59
N LEU A 28 -17.00 59.23 19.13
CA LEU A 28 -16.27 60.36 18.48
C LEU A 28 -14.87 59.96 17.93
N ALA A 29 -14.29 60.82 17.09
CA ALA A 29 -12.87 60.87 16.70
C ALA A 29 -12.32 62.28 17.12
N THR A 30 -11.03 62.63 17.14
CA THR A 30 -9.94 62.50 16.14
C THR A 30 -8.55 62.80 16.79
N ASN A 31 -7.46 62.62 16.02
CA ASN A 31 -6.08 63.15 16.25
C ASN A 31 -5.31 62.62 17.49
N GLY A 32 -3.96 62.57 17.51
CA GLY A 32 -2.98 62.78 16.45
C GLY A 32 -1.52 62.85 16.95
N GLN A 33 -0.55 62.79 16.02
CA GLN A 33 0.89 63.14 16.13
C GLN A 33 1.87 62.25 16.95
N ASP A 34 2.97 61.90 16.24
CA ASP A 34 4.40 62.12 16.59
C ASP A 34 5.09 61.42 17.80
N PHE A 35 6.42 61.19 17.84
CA PHE A 35 7.47 60.90 16.83
C PHE A 35 8.81 60.69 17.59
N VAL A 36 9.55 59.59 17.40
CA VAL A 36 11.02 59.53 17.62
C VAL A 36 11.66 58.61 16.56
N ARG A 37 12.92 58.87 16.18
CA ARG A 37 13.61 58.33 14.99
C ARG A 37 14.73 57.32 15.28
N PHE A 38 14.94 56.41 14.32
CA PHE A 38 16.16 56.23 13.49
C PHE A 38 17.43 57.00 13.90
N PRO A 39 18.66 56.44 13.71
CA PRO A 39 19.22 56.03 12.39
C PRO A 39 20.03 54.71 12.45
N HIS A 40 20.69 54.10 11.43
CA HIS A 40 20.81 54.14 9.94
C HIS A 40 21.63 52.84 9.53
N LYS A 41 22.06 52.44 8.32
CA LYS A 41 22.05 52.79 6.86
C LYS A 41 22.50 51.48 6.10
N HIS A 42 22.66 51.30 4.78
CA HIS A 42 22.45 52.07 3.52
C HIS A 42 22.33 51.04 2.36
N TYR A 43 21.50 51.26 1.33
CA TYR A 43 21.83 51.15 -0.12
C TYR A 43 20.59 51.50 -0.98
N SER A 44 20.76 51.86 -2.25
CA SER A 44 19.70 52.49 -3.08
C SER A 44 19.79 52.15 -4.58
N SER A 45 18.66 52.25 -5.28
CA SER A 45 18.43 51.99 -6.72
C SER A 45 18.58 53.26 -7.61
N VAL A 46 17.96 53.26 -8.82
CA VAL A 46 17.85 54.34 -9.87
C VAL A 46 18.84 54.12 -11.05
N SER A 47 18.56 54.33 -12.37
CA SER A 47 17.46 54.96 -13.15
C SER A 47 17.14 54.28 -14.52
N TYR A 48 16.06 54.75 -15.18
CA TYR A 48 15.54 54.42 -16.53
C TYR A 48 16.28 55.09 -17.73
N SER A 49 16.06 54.58 -18.97
CA SER A 49 15.64 55.42 -20.14
C SER A 49 15.05 54.61 -21.34
N LYS A 50 14.48 55.32 -22.33
CA LYS A 50 13.84 54.92 -23.62
C LYS A 50 14.11 56.09 -24.62
N PRO A 51 14.05 55.99 -25.99
CA PRO A 51 12.83 55.59 -26.74
C PRO A 51 12.94 55.09 -28.23
N SER A 52 11.75 54.87 -28.85
CA SER A 52 11.33 55.14 -30.25
C SER A 52 11.82 54.34 -31.51
N HIS A 53 10.83 53.64 -32.10
CA HIS A 53 10.46 53.53 -33.54
C HIS A 53 11.46 53.23 -34.69
N ARG A 54 11.19 52.14 -35.42
CA ARG A 54 10.63 52.18 -36.80
C ARG A 54 9.94 50.86 -37.19
N ARG A 55 9.17 50.85 -38.30
CA ARG A 55 8.40 49.71 -38.83
C ARG A 55 8.57 49.64 -40.35
N VAL A 56 8.92 48.46 -40.90
CA VAL A 56 8.98 48.14 -42.34
C VAL A 56 8.48 46.70 -42.54
N ALA A 57 7.88 46.36 -43.68
CA ALA A 57 7.30 45.05 -43.94
C ALA A 57 7.57 44.53 -45.37
N TYR A 58 7.97 43.26 -45.48
CA TYR A 58 8.04 42.37 -46.64
C TYR A 58 8.18 40.93 -46.06
N GLY A 59 7.84 39.83 -46.73
CA GLY A 59 7.15 39.68 -48.01
C GLY A 59 7.43 38.34 -48.72
N SER A 60 6.77 37.26 -48.28
CA SER A 60 6.50 36.01 -49.05
C SER A 60 7.66 35.09 -49.52
N LYS A 61 7.59 33.82 -49.10
CA LYS A 61 8.04 32.58 -49.79
C LYS A 61 9.50 32.47 -50.30
N ARG A 62 10.20 31.43 -49.80
CA ARG A 62 10.52 30.24 -50.62
C ARG A 62 10.87 29.00 -49.77
N CYS A 63 10.72 27.82 -50.37
CA CYS A 63 11.09 26.53 -49.80
C CYS A 63 12.25 25.94 -50.62
N MET A 64 13.20 25.29 -49.94
CA MET A 64 14.11 24.31 -50.52
C MET A 64 14.28 23.16 -49.53
N GLY A 65 13.99 21.93 -49.97
CA GLY A 65 14.39 20.73 -49.26
C GLY A 65 15.83 20.33 -49.61
N VAL A 66 16.49 19.60 -48.73
CA VAL A 66 17.80 18.98 -49.00
C VAL A 66 17.63 17.46 -49.05
N ARG A 67 18.32 16.84 -50.02
CA ARG A 67 18.21 15.43 -50.38
C ARG A 67 19.15 14.60 -49.50
N ALA A 68 18.74 13.37 -49.16
CA ALA A 68 19.63 12.38 -48.57
C ALA A 68 20.72 11.93 -49.56
N SER A 69 21.93 11.66 -49.07
CA SER A 69 23.01 11.05 -49.83
C SER A 69 23.61 9.87 -49.05
N LEU A 70 24.08 8.86 -49.79
CA LEU A 70 24.54 7.58 -49.24
C LEU A 70 26.07 7.47 -49.40
N SER A 71 26.70 6.79 -48.43
CA SER A 71 27.97 6.03 -48.55
C SER A 71 29.13 6.61 -49.38
N SER A 72 30.25 6.90 -48.73
CA SER A 72 31.59 6.70 -49.30
C SER A 72 32.40 5.80 -48.36
N SER A 73 33.33 5.03 -48.92
CA SER A 73 33.95 3.85 -48.28
C SER A 73 35.42 4.07 -47.90
N SER A 74 35.90 3.33 -46.88
CA SER A 74 37.28 2.83 -46.69
C SER A 74 38.45 3.80 -47.01
N ASP A 75 39.35 4.14 -46.08
CA ASP A 75 40.07 3.15 -45.25
C ASP A 75 40.87 3.75 -44.08
N SER A 76 41.61 2.87 -43.36
CA SER A 76 42.71 3.15 -42.40
C SER A 76 42.39 3.57 -40.94
N SER A 77 42.37 2.54 -40.07
CA SER A 77 42.99 2.49 -38.72
C SER A 77 42.74 3.64 -37.71
N GLY A 78 41.85 3.39 -36.71
CA GLY A 78 41.74 4.29 -35.54
C GLY A 78 40.64 3.97 -34.50
N SER A 79 40.28 2.70 -34.27
CA SER A 79 39.40 2.20 -33.17
C SER A 79 38.25 3.11 -32.67
N ILE A 80 37.46 3.69 -33.57
CA ILE A 80 36.34 4.60 -33.22
C ILE A 80 35.20 3.86 -32.47
N ALA A 81 35.15 2.52 -32.54
CA ALA A 81 34.06 1.70 -32.03
C ALA A 81 34.26 1.10 -30.61
N SER A 82 35.25 1.55 -29.82
CA SER A 82 35.67 0.84 -28.59
C SER A 82 35.89 1.71 -27.33
N ILE A 83 35.08 2.74 -27.11
CA ILE A 83 35.05 3.51 -25.84
C ILE A 83 34.05 2.93 -24.85
N ALA A 84 32.83 2.62 -25.30
CA ALA A 84 31.75 2.09 -24.47
C ALA A 84 30.81 1.21 -25.34
N PRO A 85 30.12 0.20 -24.76
CA PRO A 85 29.34 -0.78 -25.55
C PRO A 85 28.03 -0.22 -26.12
N LEU A 86 27.29 0.62 -25.37
CA LEU A 86 26.07 1.26 -25.87
C LEU A 86 26.39 2.44 -26.81
N GLN A 87 25.80 2.42 -28.01
CA GLN A 87 25.96 3.48 -29.01
C GLN A 87 24.95 4.62 -28.79
N LEU A 88 25.38 5.86 -29.05
CA LEU A 88 24.56 7.07 -28.91
C LEU A 88 23.93 7.44 -30.27
N GLU A 89 22.60 7.50 -30.34
CA GLU A 89 21.85 7.62 -31.60
C GLU A 89 21.16 8.98 -31.78
N SER A 90 20.89 9.74 -30.72
CA SER A 90 20.35 11.10 -30.82
C SER A 90 21.41 12.03 -31.44
N PRO A 91 21.04 13.09 -32.21
CA PRO A 91 21.99 14.09 -32.68
C PRO A 91 22.83 14.71 -31.54
N VAL A 92 22.24 14.84 -30.35
CA VAL A 92 22.91 15.30 -29.14
C VAL A 92 23.89 14.26 -28.60
N GLY A 93 23.51 12.98 -28.57
CA GLY A 93 24.40 11.90 -28.16
C GLY A 93 25.57 11.68 -29.12
N GLN A 94 25.33 11.81 -30.43
CA GLN A 94 26.39 11.80 -31.44
C GLN A 94 27.37 12.97 -31.26
N PHE A 95 26.86 14.19 -31.02
CA PHE A 95 27.68 15.35 -30.66
C PHE A 95 28.51 15.11 -29.40
N LEU A 96 27.89 14.60 -28.32
CA LEU A 96 28.61 14.27 -27.08
C LEU A 96 29.64 13.14 -27.28
N SER A 97 29.38 12.16 -28.16
CA SER A 97 30.37 11.12 -28.50
C SER A 97 31.62 11.69 -29.18
N GLN A 98 31.47 12.72 -30.03
CA GLN A 98 32.61 13.40 -30.66
C GLN A 98 33.42 14.24 -29.66
N ILE A 99 32.76 14.80 -28.64
CA ILE A 99 33.46 15.52 -27.55
C ILE A 99 34.14 14.53 -26.59
N LEU A 100 33.50 13.40 -26.25
CA LEU A 100 34.13 12.30 -25.52
C LEU A 100 35.39 11.75 -26.23
N ILE A 101 35.40 11.69 -27.56
CA ILE A 101 36.58 11.27 -28.33
C ILE A 101 37.66 12.36 -28.36
N SER A 102 37.28 13.62 -28.62
CA SER A 102 38.26 14.68 -28.95
C SER A 102 38.73 15.51 -27.75
N HIS A 103 37.83 15.85 -26.83
CA HIS A 103 38.07 16.75 -25.70
C HIS A 103 37.23 16.35 -24.47
N PRO A 104 37.55 15.23 -23.78
CA PRO A 104 36.74 14.69 -22.67
C PRO A 104 36.43 15.72 -21.57
N HIS A 105 37.38 16.62 -21.28
CA HIS A 105 37.25 17.67 -20.28
C HIS A 105 36.20 18.75 -20.61
N LEU A 106 35.71 18.82 -21.86
CA LEU A 106 34.64 19.73 -22.28
C LEU A 106 33.24 19.08 -22.19
N VAL A 107 33.14 17.77 -21.94
CA VAL A 107 31.86 17.05 -21.87
C VAL A 107 30.90 17.65 -20.83
N PRO A 108 31.29 18.05 -19.60
CA PRO A 108 30.35 18.65 -18.64
C PRO A 108 29.75 19.98 -19.14
N ALA A 109 30.59 20.86 -19.71
CA ALA A 109 30.15 22.15 -20.25
C ALA A 109 29.28 21.99 -21.51
N ALA A 110 29.60 21.03 -22.37
CA ALA A 110 28.76 20.68 -23.50
C ALA A 110 27.40 20.11 -23.06
N VAL A 111 27.39 19.23 -22.04
CA VAL A 111 26.15 18.70 -21.47
C VAL A 111 25.30 19.81 -20.85
N GLU A 112 25.89 20.73 -20.07
CA GLU A 112 25.17 21.85 -19.47
C GLU A 112 24.49 22.73 -20.53
N GLN A 113 25.16 23.00 -21.65
CA GLN A 113 24.57 23.71 -22.81
C GLN A 113 23.41 22.92 -23.44
N GLN A 114 23.54 21.60 -23.62
CA GLN A 114 22.47 20.76 -24.19
C GLN A 114 21.28 20.63 -23.23
N LEU A 115 21.52 20.61 -21.92
CA LEU A 115 20.49 20.66 -20.88
C LEU A 115 19.74 22.00 -20.93
N GLU A 116 20.43 23.14 -21.02
CA GLU A 116 19.78 24.46 -21.17
C GLU A 116 18.90 24.52 -22.44
N GLN A 117 19.37 23.95 -23.57
CA GLN A 117 18.57 23.83 -24.79
C GLN A 117 17.30 22.98 -24.56
N LEU A 118 17.41 21.80 -23.94
CA LEU A 118 16.26 20.94 -23.61
C LEU A 118 15.25 21.63 -22.68
N GLN A 119 15.71 22.48 -21.76
CA GLN A 119 14.85 23.26 -20.88
C GLN A 119 14.15 24.41 -21.63
N THR A 120 14.88 25.15 -22.46
CA THR A 120 14.29 26.26 -23.24
C THR A 120 13.29 25.75 -24.28
N ASP A 121 13.56 24.62 -24.94
CA ASP A 121 12.57 23.97 -25.83
C ASP A 121 11.32 23.48 -25.09
N ARG A 122 11.48 22.88 -23.90
CA ARG A 122 10.35 22.49 -23.04
C ARG A 122 9.49 23.69 -22.64
N ASP A 123 10.12 24.78 -22.21
CA ASP A 123 9.40 25.93 -21.68
C ASP A 123 8.85 26.85 -22.79
N ALA A 124 9.45 26.82 -23.99
CA ALA A 124 8.88 27.41 -25.21
C ALA A 124 7.68 26.62 -25.79
N GLU A 125 7.54 25.33 -25.47
CA GLU A 125 6.33 24.56 -25.82
C GLU A 125 5.16 24.87 -24.88
N LYS A 126 5.41 25.04 -23.57
CA LYS A 126 4.38 25.51 -22.61
C LYS A 126 3.80 26.88 -22.98
N GLN A 127 4.54 27.70 -23.73
CA GLN A 127 4.07 29.00 -24.23
C GLN A 127 3.37 28.91 -25.60
N LYS A 128 3.22 27.72 -26.19
CA LYS A 128 2.59 27.48 -27.50
C LYS A 128 1.26 26.73 -27.41
N GLU A 129 0.71 26.53 -26.21
CA GLU A 129 -0.60 25.91 -25.99
C GLU A 129 -1.80 26.85 -26.28
N GLU A 130 -1.72 27.65 -27.34
CA GLU A 130 -2.88 28.18 -28.07
C GLU A 130 -2.62 28.12 -29.59
N PRO A 131 -3.38 27.28 -30.31
CA PRO A 131 -3.84 27.67 -31.64
C PRO A 131 -5.32 27.37 -31.87
N SER A 132 -6.05 28.36 -32.40
CA SER A 132 -7.39 28.19 -32.97
C SER A 132 -7.32 27.47 -34.33
N ALA A 133 -7.14 26.14 -34.28
CA ALA A 133 -6.92 25.28 -35.44
C ALA A 133 -7.94 24.13 -35.55
N THR A 134 -8.04 23.55 -36.75
CA THR A 134 -9.03 22.52 -37.10
C THR A 134 -8.71 21.15 -36.49
N SER A 135 -9.73 20.28 -36.39
CA SER A 135 -9.65 18.97 -35.72
C SER A 135 -8.49 18.08 -36.18
N THR A 136 -8.18 18.08 -37.48
CA THR A 136 -7.04 17.33 -38.05
C THR A 136 -5.68 17.87 -37.61
N ASP A 137 -5.56 19.18 -37.42
CA ASP A 137 -4.30 19.83 -37.06
C ASP A 137 -3.96 19.57 -35.59
N LEU A 138 -4.97 19.56 -34.71
CA LEU A 138 -4.82 19.23 -33.29
C LEU A 138 -4.26 17.82 -33.07
N VAL A 139 -4.69 16.83 -33.87
CA VAL A 139 -4.14 15.46 -33.83
C VAL A 139 -2.69 15.42 -34.31
N LEU A 140 -2.34 16.23 -35.32
CA LEU A 140 -0.96 16.34 -35.80
C LEU A 140 -0.05 16.99 -34.74
N TYR A 141 -0.48 18.10 -34.12
CA TYR A 141 0.26 18.74 -33.03
C TYR A 141 0.45 17.81 -31.82
N ARG A 142 -0.58 17.04 -31.42
CA ARG A 142 -0.46 16.06 -30.33
C ARG A 142 0.60 14.99 -30.63
N LYS A 143 0.58 14.42 -31.84
CA LYS A 143 1.59 13.42 -32.27
C LYS A 143 3.01 14.01 -32.35
N ILE A 144 3.15 15.25 -32.80
CA ILE A 144 4.46 15.95 -32.79
C ILE A 144 4.96 16.14 -31.35
N ALA A 145 4.10 16.53 -30.41
CA ALA A 145 4.46 16.68 -29.00
C ALA A 145 4.85 15.35 -28.34
N GLU A 146 4.13 14.26 -28.64
CA GLU A 146 4.45 12.90 -28.19
C GLU A 146 5.82 12.42 -28.70
N VAL A 147 6.09 12.56 -30.00
CA VAL A 147 7.39 12.20 -30.59
C VAL A 147 8.52 13.01 -29.96
N LYS A 148 8.35 14.33 -29.80
CA LYS A 148 9.33 15.18 -29.11
C LYS A 148 9.52 14.84 -27.63
N ALA A 149 8.50 14.33 -26.94
CA ALA A 149 8.66 13.86 -25.56
C ALA A 149 9.53 12.59 -25.50
N ILE A 150 9.40 11.70 -26.48
CA ILE A 150 10.25 10.51 -26.65
C ILE A 150 11.68 10.91 -27.02
N GLU A 151 11.87 11.85 -27.97
CA GLU A 151 13.18 12.39 -28.36
C GLU A 151 13.92 13.05 -27.19
N ARG A 152 13.20 13.83 -26.37
CA ARG A 152 13.75 14.44 -25.14
C ARG A 152 14.15 13.40 -24.10
N ARG A 153 13.33 12.36 -23.86
CA ARG A 153 13.72 11.25 -22.97
C ARG A 153 14.97 10.54 -23.48
N LYS A 154 14.99 10.12 -24.75
CA LYS A 154 16.15 9.44 -25.35
C LYS A 154 17.41 10.28 -25.23
N THR A 155 17.30 11.59 -25.46
CA THR A 155 18.42 12.51 -25.31
C THR A 155 18.90 12.64 -23.87
N LEU A 156 18.00 12.65 -22.88
CA LEU A 156 18.37 12.67 -21.46
C LEU A 156 19.06 11.36 -21.01
N GLU A 157 18.57 10.20 -21.48
CA GLU A 157 19.21 8.89 -21.26
C GLU A 157 20.63 8.86 -21.85
N GLU A 158 20.81 9.39 -23.06
CA GLU A 158 22.11 9.47 -23.74
C GLU A 158 23.08 10.48 -23.09
N ILE A 159 22.57 11.59 -22.53
CA ILE A 159 23.34 12.52 -21.70
C ILE A 159 23.84 11.84 -20.42
N LEU A 160 22.96 11.10 -19.72
CA LEU A 160 23.35 10.35 -18.51
C LEU A 160 24.44 9.32 -18.84
N TYR A 161 24.33 8.61 -19.97
CA TYR A 161 25.38 7.67 -20.38
C TYR A 161 26.70 8.36 -20.71
N ALA A 162 26.67 9.46 -21.47
CA ALA A 162 27.87 10.20 -21.84
C ALA A 162 28.66 10.67 -20.60
N LEU A 163 27.96 11.15 -19.57
CA LEU A 163 28.56 11.54 -18.29
C LEU A 163 29.09 10.33 -17.48
N VAL A 164 28.40 9.18 -17.48
CA VAL A 164 28.92 7.96 -16.82
C VAL A 164 30.18 7.45 -17.52
N VAL A 165 30.20 7.42 -18.86
CA VAL A 165 31.39 7.08 -19.66
C VAL A 165 32.54 8.05 -19.36
N GLN A 166 32.26 9.35 -19.25
CA GLN A 166 33.27 10.34 -18.83
C GLN A 166 33.87 10.01 -17.45
N LYS A 167 33.06 9.60 -16.46
CA LYS A 167 33.57 9.19 -15.14
C LYS A 167 34.54 8.01 -15.20
N PHE A 168 34.30 7.02 -16.06
CA PHE A 168 35.25 5.92 -16.31
C PHE A 168 36.53 6.41 -17.01
N MET A 169 36.42 7.35 -17.95
CA MET A 169 37.59 7.95 -18.62
C MET A 169 38.44 8.80 -17.65
N ASP A 170 37.81 9.62 -16.81
CA ASP A 170 38.47 10.42 -15.76
C ASP A 170 39.18 9.51 -14.73
N ALA A 171 38.58 8.34 -14.43
CA ALA A 171 39.19 7.30 -13.59
C ALA A 171 40.32 6.51 -14.28
N ASN A 172 40.53 6.69 -15.60
CA ASN A 172 41.45 5.89 -16.41
C ASN A 172 41.18 4.37 -16.28
N VAL A 173 39.89 4.01 -16.35
CA VAL A 173 39.37 2.64 -16.37
C VAL A 173 38.59 2.43 -17.66
N SER A 174 38.82 1.31 -18.35
CA SER A 174 38.15 1.02 -19.62
C SER A 174 37.02 0.02 -19.45
N LEU A 175 35.80 0.42 -19.81
CA LEU A 175 34.60 -0.41 -19.82
C LEU A 175 34.77 -1.71 -20.61
N ILE A 176 34.10 -2.77 -20.16
CA ILE A 176 33.94 -4.03 -20.87
C ILE A 176 33.18 -3.77 -22.18
N SER A 177 33.59 -4.49 -23.22
CA SER A 177 33.04 -4.37 -24.58
C SER A 177 32.09 -5.53 -24.88
N THR A 178 31.17 -5.34 -25.81
CA THR A 178 30.10 -6.29 -26.18
C THR A 178 30.62 -7.71 -26.43
N MET A 179 30.00 -8.71 -25.78
CA MET A 179 30.33 -10.13 -25.94
C MET A 179 29.68 -10.73 -27.20
N ALA A 180 30.00 -10.15 -28.36
CA ALA A 180 29.47 -10.54 -29.67
C ALA A 180 30.02 -11.90 -30.11
N SER A 181 29.13 -12.84 -30.44
CA SER A 181 29.48 -14.21 -30.85
C SER A 181 29.96 -14.27 -32.32
N SER A 182 31.19 -13.85 -32.57
CA SER A 182 31.88 -14.12 -33.84
C SER A 182 33.41 -14.22 -33.67
N SER A 183 34.06 -14.98 -34.56
CA SER A 183 35.50 -15.29 -34.59
C SER A 183 36.08 -16.14 -33.45
N THR A 184 36.08 -17.46 -33.70
CA THR A 184 37.18 -18.43 -33.47
C THR A 184 37.89 -18.63 -32.11
N ASP A 185 37.75 -17.78 -31.09
CA ASP A 185 38.53 -17.92 -29.84
C ASP A 185 37.64 -17.91 -28.57
N PRO A 186 37.28 -19.08 -28.00
CA PRO A 186 36.22 -19.20 -26.98
C PRO A 186 36.68 -18.85 -25.54
N SER A 187 37.65 -17.94 -25.41
CA SER A 187 38.20 -17.46 -24.13
C SER A 187 38.70 -16.00 -24.17
N GLY A 188 38.39 -15.25 -25.23
CA GLY A 188 39.05 -13.97 -25.54
C GLY A 188 38.33 -12.66 -25.14
N GLY A 189 37.30 -12.71 -24.30
CA GLY A 189 36.44 -11.55 -23.99
C GLY A 189 36.93 -10.65 -22.85
N VAL A 190 36.76 -11.11 -21.60
CA VAL A 190 37.08 -10.32 -20.38
C VAL A 190 38.49 -10.63 -19.86
N ASP A 191 38.93 -11.88 -20.00
CA ASP A 191 40.13 -12.43 -19.37
C ASP A 191 41.45 -11.99 -20.06
N THR A 192 41.37 -11.50 -21.29
CA THR A 192 42.49 -11.07 -22.14
C THR A 192 43.00 -9.65 -21.84
N ARG A 193 42.27 -8.87 -21.02
CA ARG A 193 42.53 -7.44 -20.78
C ARG A 193 43.18 -7.27 -19.40
N PRO A 194 44.29 -6.52 -19.26
CA PRO A 194 45.03 -6.43 -17.99
C PRO A 194 44.12 -6.02 -16.83
N SER A 195 44.30 -6.67 -15.68
CA SER A 195 43.51 -6.47 -14.45
C SER A 195 43.60 -5.02 -13.99
N GLN A 196 42.49 -4.29 -14.11
CA GLN A 196 42.33 -2.93 -13.59
C GLN A 196 41.63 -2.91 -12.23
N ASP A 197 41.48 -4.09 -11.61
CA ASP A 197 40.85 -4.33 -10.31
C ASP A 197 41.26 -3.30 -9.27
N GLU A 198 42.55 -3.13 -8.97
CA GLU A 198 43.04 -2.16 -7.98
C GLU A 198 42.55 -0.72 -8.24
N LYS A 199 42.34 -0.32 -9.50
CA LYS A 199 41.75 0.98 -9.85
C LYS A 199 40.24 1.02 -9.58
N LEU A 200 39.50 -0.02 -9.97
CA LEU A 200 38.06 -0.14 -9.72
C LEU A 200 37.77 -0.15 -8.22
N GLU A 201 38.59 -0.85 -7.45
CA GLU A 201 38.50 -0.96 -5.99
C GLU A 201 38.81 0.39 -5.32
N GLY A 202 39.81 1.12 -5.82
CA GLY A 202 40.17 2.48 -5.37
C GLY A 202 39.17 3.60 -5.71
N LEU A 203 38.06 3.31 -6.42
CA LEU A 203 36.99 4.29 -6.70
C LEU A 203 35.92 4.37 -5.60
N HIS A 204 36.00 3.50 -4.59
CA HIS A 204 35.05 3.43 -3.48
C HIS A 204 35.68 3.86 -2.15
N SER A 205 34.86 4.29 -1.19
CA SER A 205 35.31 4.47 0.19
C SER A 205 35.73 3.12 0.79
N PRO A 206 36.63 3.06 1.79
CA PRO A 206 37.02 1.77 2.39
C PRO A 206 35.83 1.04 3.01
N GLU A 207 34.89 1.77 3.64
CA GLU A 207 33.70 1.14 4.22
C GLU A 207 32.66 0.68 3.18
N ALA A 208 32.62 1.32 2.00
CA ALA A 208 31.86 0.80 0.86
C ALA A 208 32.56 -0.42 0.24
N TYR A 209 33.88 -0.38 0.09
CA TYR A 209 34.65 -1.50 -0.46
C TYR A 209 34.51 -2.77 0.38
N ASP A 210 34.48 -2.68 1.72
CA ASP A 210 34.09 -3.79 2.60
C ASP A 210 32.75 -4.42 2.19
N MET A 211 31.75 -3.61 1.86
CA MET A 211 30.44 -4.11 1.41
C MET A 211 30.51 -4.73 0.01
N ILE A 212 31.34 -4.20 -0.89
CA ILE A 212 31.60 -4.77 -2.21
C ILE A 212 32.29 -6.13 -2.10
N GLN A 213 33.24 -6.31 -1.17
CA GLN A 213 33.85 -7.60 -0.87
C GLN A 213 32.81 -8.63 -0.38
N ASN A 214 31.84 -8.22 0.45
CA ASN A 214 30.73 -9.10 0.84
C ASN A 214 29.85 -9.49 -0.37
N HIS A 215 29.55 -8.56 -1.28
CA HIS A 215 28.77 -8.82 -2.51
C HIS A 215 29.50 -9.77 -3.49
N LEU A 216 30.80 -9.54 -3.69
CA LEU A 216 31.68 -10.43 -4.46
C LEU A 216 31.75 -11.84 -3.84
N ALA A 217 31.86 -11.95 -2.51
CA ALA A 217 31.87 -13.23 -1.82
C ALA A 217 30.56 -14.03 -1.99
N LEU A 218 29.40 -13.35 -2.07
CA LEU A 218 28.11 -13.98 -2.37
C LEU A 218 28.03 -14.51 -3.82
N ILE A 219 28.64 -13.81 -4.79
CA ILE A 219 28.59 -14.19 -6.21
C ILE A 219 29.66 -15.24 -6.58
N LEU A 220 30.88 -15.11 -6.03
CA LEU A 220 32.04 -15.96 -6.34
C LEU A 220 32.19 -17.15 -5.38
N GLY A 221 31.58 -17.07 -4.20
CA GLY A 221 31.70 -18.06 -3.13
C GLY A 221 33.17 -18.29 -2.71
N ASN A 222 33.46 -19.54 -2.33
CA ASN A 222 34.77 -19.96 -1.83
C ASN A 222 35.93 -19.87 -2.85
N ARG A 223 35.67 -19.42 -4.09
CA ARG A 223 36.67 -19.34 -5.17
C ARG A 223 37.18 -17.93 -5.44
N MET A 224 36.86 -16.97 -4.57
CA MET A 224 37.25 -15.57 -4.70
C MET A 224 38.77 -15.32 -4.77
N GLY A 225 39.61 -16.28 -4.35
CA GLY A 225 41.07 -16.24 -4.51
C GLY A 225 41.65 -17.01 -5.71
N ASP A 226 40.83 -17.71 -6.50
CA ASP A 226 41.28 -18.56 -7.61
C ASP A 226 40.95 -17.93 -8.98
N SER A 227 41.62 -16.81 -9.28
CA SER A 227 41.35 -15.98 -10.45
C SER A 227 41.49 -16.70 -11.81
N THR A 228 42.16 -17.85 -11.85
CA THR A 228 42.50 -18.55 -13.11
C THR A 228 41.48 -19.60 -13.55
N ALA A 229 40.64 -20.10 -12.64
CA ALA A 229 39.64 -21.09 -12.97
C ALA A 229 38.50 -20.49 -13.83
N VAL A 230 38.01 -21.26 -14.81
CA VAL A 230 37.00 -20.80 -15.79
C VAL A 230 35.63 -21.41 -15.51
N VAL A 231 34.59 -20.58 -15.56
CA VAL A 231 33.18 -20.94 -15.40
C VAL A 231 32.45 -20.82 -16.73
N GLN A 232 31.47 -21.70 -16.97
CA GLN A 232 30.49 -21.52 -18.05
C GLN A 232 29.19 -20.97 -17.47
N ILE A 233 28.76 -19.80 -17.98
CA ILE A 233 27.56 -19.10 -17.52
C ILE A 233 26.72 -18.74 -18.75
N ASN A 234 25.41 -18.98 -18.69
CA ASN A 234 24.44 -18.52 -19.69
C ASN A 234 24.47 -16.97 -19.77
N LYS A 235 24.52 -16.39 -20.98
CA LYS A 235 24.44 -14.93 -21.22
C LYS A 235 23.36 -14.23 -20.40
N LEU A 236 22.16 -14.81 -20.31
CA LEU A 236 21.04 -14.29 -19.51
C LEU A 236 21.39 -14.19 -18.02
N ARG A 237 21.98 -15.25 -17.44
CA ARG A 237 22.38 -15.26 -16.01
C ARG A 237 23.54 -14.30 -15.74
N ALA A 238 24.47 -14.14 -16.69
CA ALA A 238 25.54 -13.14 -16.59
C ALA A 238 24.99 -11.71 -16.63
N GLY A 239 24.03 -11.42 -17.53
CA GLY A 239 23.32 -10.14 -17.58
C GLY A 239 22.51 -9.82 -16.32
N GLN A 240 21.82 -10.82 -15.75
CA GLN A 240 21.13 -10.67 -14.46
C GLN A 240 22.09 -10.32 -13.31
N VAL A 241 23.24 -11.01 -13.21
CA VAL A 241 24.27 -10.72 -12.19
C VAL A 241 24.87 -9.33 -12.40
N TYR A 242 25.07 -8.89 -13.65
CA TYR A 242 25.53 -7.54 -13.96
C TYR A 242 24.50 -6.49 -13.52
N ALA A 243 23.23 -6.59 -13.96
CA ALA A 243 22.18 -5.64 -13.62
C ALA A 243 21.91 -5.56 -12.10
N ALA A 244 21.90 -6.69 -11.40
CA ALA A 244 21.80 -6.72 -9.93
C ALA A 244 22.97 -6.01 -9.24
N SER A 245 24.19 -6.18 -9.77
CA SER A 245 25.39 -5.52 -9.25
C SER A 245 25.41 -4.01 -9.54
N VAL A 246 24.83 -3.56 -10.66
CA VAL A 246 24.59 -2.13 -10.94
C VAL A 246 23.60 -1.53 -9.93
N MET A 247 22.48 -2.22 -9.67
CA MET A 247 21.51 -1.77 -8.65
C MET A 247 22.14 -1.72 -7.25
N TYR A 248 22.96 -2.71 -6.89
CA TYR A 248 23.72 -2.71 -5.64
C TYR A 248 24.69 -1.54 -5.54
N GLY A 249 25.45 -1.25 -6.60
CA GLY A 249 26.36 -0.10 -6.64
C GLY A 249 25.69 1.26 -6.52
N TYR A 250 24.48 1.40 -7.09
CA TYR A 250 23.65 2.60 -6.97
C TYR A 250 23.13 2.78 -5.54
N PHE A 251 22.60 1.71 -4.92
CA PHE A 251 22.20 1.69 -3.51
C PHE A 251 23.37 2.05 -2.57
N LEU A 252 24.50 1.35 -2.72
CA LEU A 252 25.65 1.47 -1.82
C LEU A 252 26.21 2.89 -1.79
N LYS A 253 26.34 3.53 -2.96
CA LYS A 253 26.80 4.91 -3.11
C LYS A 253 25.93 5.90 -2.33
N ARG A 254 24.61 5.72 -2.36
CA ARG A 254 23.65 6.58 -1.65
C ARG A 254 23.79 6.47 -0.14
N VAL A 255 24.00 5.26 0.38
CA VAL A 255 24.19 5.06 1.82
C VAL A 255 25.58 5.53 2.28
N ASP A 256 26.63 5.25 1.52
CA ASP A 256 28.00 5.73 1.82
C ASP A 256 28.05 7.27 1.87
N GLN A 257 27.49 7.97 0.87
CA GLN A 257 27.44 9.44 0.91
C GLN A 257 26.78 10.00 2.19
N ARG A 258 25.68 9.39 2.65
CA ARG A 258 25.02 9.79 3.89
C ARG A 258 25.87 9.41 5.12
N PHE A 259 26.45 8.22 5.14
CA PHE A 259 27.32 7.75 6.23
C PHE A 259 28.55 8.64 6.41
N GLN A 260 29.29 8.95 5.32
CA GLN A 260 30.45 9.85 5.38
C GLN A 260 30.03 11.29 5.80
N LEU A 261 28.82 11.74 5.43
CA LEU A 261 28.29 13.04 5.86
C LEU A 261 27.95 13.06 7.35
N GLU A 262 27.20 12.08 7.87
CA GLU A 262 26.88 11.98 9.31
C GLU A 262 28.13 11.73 10.16
N LYS A 263 29.13 11.02 9.62
CA LYS A 263 30.47 10.80 10.21
C LYS A 263 31.24 12.11 10.31
N THR A 264 31.23 12.92 9.24
CA THR A 264 31.82 14.27 9.24
C THR A 264 31.13 15.22 10.22
N MET A 265 29.79 15.12 10.34
CA MET A 265 29.00 15.91 11.29
C MET A 265 29.06 15.40 12.74
N LYS A 266 29.68 14.23 12.99
CA LYS A 266 29.71 13.53 14.29
C LYS A 266 28.31 13.20 14.86
N ILE A 267 27.36 12.89 13.97
CA ILE A 267 25.96 12.57 14.31
C ILE A 267 25.73 11.05 14.43
N LEU A 268 26.66 10.20 13.97
CA LEU A 268 26.52 8.75 14.11
C LEU A 268 26.27 8.33 15.57
N PRO A 269 25.38 7.35 15.81
CA PRO A 269 25.27 6.74 17.13
C PRO A 269 26.63 6.14 17.53
N ASN A 270 27.01 6.30 18.80
CA ASN A 270 28.32 5.92 19.33
C ASN A 270 28.57 4.39 19.24
N ALA A 271 29.02 3.94 18.07
CA ALA A 271 29.70 2.65 17.93
C ALA A 271 31.04 2.76 18.65
N VAL A 272 31.20 1.96 19.71
CA VAL A 272 32.39 1.89 20.57
C VAL A 272 33.64 1.65 19.72
N ASP A 273 34.67 2.49 19.91
CA ASP A 273 35.99 2.23 19.31
C ASP A 273 36.68 1.06 20.02
N GLU A 274 37.45 0.30 19.22
CA GLU A 274 38.23 -0.91 19.47
C GLU A 274 38.28 -1.54 20.88
N GLY A 275 37.82 -2.80 20.96
CA GLY A 275 38.11 -3.73 22.05
C GLY A 275 37.73 -5.16 21.68
N GLU A 276 38.69 -6.10 21.74
CA GLU A 276 38.42 -7.52 21.51
C GLU A 276 37.65 -8.13 22.70
N THR A 277 36.56 -8.85 22.44
CA THR A 277 36.10 -9.97 23.29
C THR A 277 35.06 -10.82 22.56
N ASP A 278 35.29 -12.13 22.49
CA ASP A 278 34.27 -13.09 22.04
C ASP A 278 33.15 -13.24 23.09
N ILE A 279 31.91 -13.42 22.62
CA ILE A 279 31.18 -14.70 22.75
C ILE A 279 29.83 -14.63 22.01
N HIS A 280 29.51 -15.72 21.29
CA HIS A 280 28.30 -15.85 20.49
C HIS A 280 26.99 -15.73 21.28
N LYS A 281 26.05 -14.89 20.80
CA LYS A 281 24.65 -15.26 20.53
C LYS A 281 23.86 -14.16 19.80
N VAL A 282 22.75 -14.55 19.16
CA VAL A 282 21.72 -13.71 18.51
C VAL A 282 22.16 -12.90 17.26
N VAL A 283 22.29 -13.59 16.11
CA VAL A 283 21.65 -13.18 14.84
C VAL A 283 21.30 -14.46 14.07
N SER A 284 20.01 -14.67 13.75
CA SER A 284 19.57 -15.78 12.89
C SER A 284 18.18 -15.49 12.29
N SER A 285 18.08 -14.43 11.46
CA SER A 285 16.81 -14.03 10.82
C SER A 285 17.01 -13.13 9.60
N HIS A 286 17.69 -13.64 8.56
CA HIS A 286 17.68 -13.17 7.16
C HIS A 286 18.17 -11.71 6.88
N PRO A 287 18.58 -11.38 5.64
CA PRO A 287 17.67 -11.29 4.49
C PRO A 287 17.88 -12.40 3.46
N GLU A 288 16.79 -13.01 2.99
CA GLU A 288 16.77 -13.90 1.82
C GLU A 288 16.13 -13.15 0.65
N ALA A 289 16.99 -12.60 -0.18
CA ALA A 289 16.74 -12.22 -1.56
C ALA A 289 18.06 -12.45 -2.31
N PHE A 290 18.02 -12.92 -3.56
CA PHE A 290 19.18 -13.40 -4.33
C PHE A 290 19.84 -14.69 -3.80
N SER A 291 19.05 -15.74 -3.54
CA SER A 291 19.54 -17.12 -3.59
C SER A 291 18.44 -18.11 -3.96
N ASP A 292 18.30 -18.39 -5.26
CA ASP A 292 17.70 -19.65 -5.71
C ASP A 292 18.65 -20.35 -6.70
N GLY A 293 18.64 -21.69 -6.68
CA GLY A 293 19.36 -22.52 -7.65
C GLY A 293 20.88 -22.73 -7.44
N ILE A 294 21.37 -22.86 -6.19
CA ILE A 294 22.62 -23.57 -5.85
C ILE A 294 22.42 -24.43 -4.58
N SER A 295 22.90 -25.67 -4.58
CA SER A 295 22.65 -26.67 -3.52
C SER A 295 23.43 -26.41 -2.22
N HIS A 296 22.87 -26.86 -1.08
CA HIS A 296 23.48 -26.76 0.24
C HIS A 296 24.91 -27.32 0.33
N GLY A 297 25.83 -26.48 0.79
CA GLY A 297 27.13 -26.86 1.35
C GLY A 297 27.48 -25.87 2.45
N GLY A 298 27.57 -26.33 3.71
CA GLY A 298 27.65 -25.43 4.86
C GLY A 298 28.97 -24.65 4.93
N PHE A 299 28.89 -23.33 5.05
CA PHE A 299 30.04 -22.46 5.30
C PHE A 299 29.78 -21.52 6.47
N GLY A 300 30.61 -21.61 7.50
CA GLY A 300 30.51 -20.78 8.70
C GLY A 300 31.88 -20.52 9.29
N HIS A 301 32.51 -19.42 8.89
CA HIS A 301 33.51 -18.63 9.63
C HIS A 301 33.95 -17.42 8.77
N GLY A 302 34.26 -16.28 9.39
CA GLY A 302 35.26 -15.36 8.84
C GLY A 302 34.85 -14.17 7.95
N LEU A 303 33.70 -13.53 8.16
CA LEU A 303 33.40 -12.21 7.56
C LEU A 303 33.21 -11.15 8.65
N LYS A 304 34.10 -10.14 8.69
CA LYS A 304 34.05 -9.05 9.68
C LYS A 304 32.84 -8.13 9.41
N ALA A 305 32.21 -7.62 10.46
CA ALA A 305 31.12 -6.66 10.34
C ALA A 305 31.69 -5.24 10.14
N SER A 306 31.47 -4.63 8.97
CA SER A 306 31.91 -3.26 8.69
C SER A 306 31.01 -2.21 9.33
N ARG A 307 31.56 -1.02 9.63
CA ARG A 307 30.81 0.10 10.25
C ARG A 307 29.62 0.52 9.38
N LEU A 308 29.79 0.54 8.05
CA LEU A 308 28.72 0.84 7.09
C LEU A 308 27.64 -0.24 7.05
N ARG A 309 27.98 -1.54 7.19
CA ARG A 309 27.00 -2.63 7.29
C ARG A 309 26.14 -2.48 8.53
N ASN A 310 26.71 -2.18 9.69
CA ASN A 310 25.95 -1.95 10.92
C ASN A 310 25.05 -0.70 10.81
N TYR A 311 25.51 0.34 10.10
CA TYR A 311 24.72 1.52 9.80
C TYR A 311 23.53 1.22 8.87
N VAL A 312 23.73 0.46 7.78
CA VAL A 312 22.64 -0.04 6.91
C VAL A 312 21.62 -0.84 7.70
N MET A 313 22.08 -1.72 8.61
CA MET A 313 21.22 -2.55 9.47
C MET A 313 20.49 -1.75 10.56
N SER A 314 20.79 -0.46 10.74
CA SER A 314 20.05 0.44 11.63
C SER A 314 18.89 1.17 10.94
N PHE A 315 18.75 1.05 9.62
CA PHE A 315 17.66 1.65 8.88
C PHE A 315 16.34 0.87 9.10
N ASP A 316 15.25 1.61 9.24
CA ASP A 316 13.90 1.07 9.10
C ASP A 316 13.65 0.62 7.64
N GLY A 317 12.67 -0.26 7.44
CA GLY A 317 12.38 -0.83 6.11
C GLY A 317 11.98 0.21 5.06
N GLU A 318 11.32 1.30 5.45
CA GLU A 318 10.90 2.38 4.56
C GLU A 318 12.11 3.20 4.08
N THR A 319 13.05 3.50 4.99
CA THR A 319 14.35 4.09 4.64
C THR A 319 15.20 3.14 3.80
N LEU A 320 15.28 1.84 4.14
CA LEU A 320 16.07 0.89 3.34
C LEU A 320 15.52 0.79 1.90
N GLN A 321 14.20 0.69 1.73
CA GLN A 321 13.55 0.69 0.42
C GLN A 321 13.80 2.01 -0.34
N ARG A 322 13.67 3.18 0.31
CA ARG A 322 13.99 4.50 -0.29
C ARG A 322 15.40 4.59 -0.86
N TYR A 323 16.37 3.92 -0.24
CA TYR A 323 17.77 3.92 -0.69
C TYR A 323 18.02 2.86 -1.78
N ALA A 324 17.27 1.74 -1.77
CA ALA A 324 17.38 0.68 -2.77
C ALA A 324 16.71 1.04 -4.12
N THR A 325 15.60 1.79 -4.12
CA THR A 325 14.90 2.17 -5.35
C THR A 325 15.66 3.20 -6.19
N ILE A 326 15.80 2.96 -7.50
CA ILE A 326 16.33 3.94 -8.47
C ILE A 326 15.37 5.12 -8.64
N ARG A 327 15.91 6.34 -8.71
CA ARG A 327 15.17 7.60 -8.61
C ARG A 327 14.51 8.07 -9.92
N SER A 328 15.04 7.71 -11.09
CA SER A 328 14.49 8.11 -12.40
C SER A 328 14.28 6.92 -13.35
N LYS A 329 13.31 7.05 -14.26
CA LYS A 329 12.97 6.00 -15.24
C LYS A 329 14.03 5.92 -16.35
N GLU A 330 14.67 7.05 -16.61
CA GLU A 330 15.77 7.25 -17.53
C GLU A 330 17.02 6.47 -17.04
N ALA A 331 17.30 6.47 -15.74
CA ALA A 331 18.36 5.62 -15.16
C ALA A 331 18.04 4.12 -15.27
N VAL A 332 16.80 3.68 -15.04
CA VAL A 332 16.40 2.27 -15.21
C VAL A 332 16.52 1.83 -16.68
N SER A 333 15.99 2.63 -17.61
CA SER A 333 16.12 2.46 -19.07
C SER A 333 17.58 2.37 -19.51
N LEU A 334 18.48 3.12 -18.86
CA LEU A 334 19.90 3.08 -19.17
C LEU A 334 20.59 1.79 -18.71
N ILE A 335 20.24 1.26 -17.53
CA ILE A 335 20.79 -0.03 -17.04
C ILE A 335 20.36 -1.17 -17.97
N GLU A 336 19.09 -1.19 -18.38
CA GLU A 336 18.55 -2.15 -19.36
C GLU A 336 19.35 -2.10 -20.67
N LYS A 337 19.47 -0.91 -21.29
CA LYS A 337 20.20 -0.71 -22.56
C LYS A 337 21.69 -1.03 -22.48
N HIS A 338 22.36 -0.67 -21.39
CA HIS A 338 23.79 -0.97 -21.19
C HIS A 338 24.02 -2.48 -21.03
N THR A 339 23.12 -3.17 -20.31
CA THR A 339 23.17 -4.64 -20.17
C THR A 339 22.86 -5.34 -21.50
N GLU A 340 21.86 -4.86 -22.26
CA GLU A 340 21.58 -5.32 -23.63
C GLU A 340 22.80 -5.14 -24.56
N ALA A 341 23.49 -4.00 -24.47
CA ALA A 341 24.67 -3.71 -25.27
C ALA A 341 25.92 -4.54 -24.87
N LEU A 342 25.96 -5.10 -23.66
CA LEU A 342 27.02 -5.99 -23.20
C LEU A 342 26.80 -7.45 -23.60
N PHE A 343 25.59 -7.98 -23.41
CA PHE A 343 25.29 -9.41 -23.53
C PHE A 343 24.42 -9.78 -24.76
N GLY A 344 23.76 -8.81 -25.39
CA GLY A 344 22.77 -9.00 -26.44
C GLY A 344 21.33 -9.10 -25.89
N ARG A 345 20.35 -9.18 -26.80
CA ARG A 345 18.95 -9.46 -26.43
C ARG A 345 18.75 -10.95 -26.20
N PRO A 346 18.11 -11.38 -25.10
CA PRO A 346 17.75 -12.78 -24.89
C PRO A 346 16.56 -13.18 -25.78
N GLU A 347 16.64 -14.33 -26.45
CA GLU A 347 15.58 -14.84 -27.35
C GLU A 347 14.65 -15.80 -26.59
N ILE A 348 13.72 -15.23 -25.82
CA ILE A 348 13.02 -15.95 -24.75
C ILE A 348 11.81 -16.74 -25.29
N VAL A 349 11.99 -18.06 -25.40
CA VAL A 349 10.91 -19.02 -25.68
C VAL A 349 10.27 -19.46 -24.37
N ILE A 350 9.00 -19.10 -24.17
CA ILE A 350 8.21 -19.51 -22.99
C ILE A 350 7.52 -20.85 -23.31
N ALA A 351 7.81 -21.88 -22.52
CA ALA A 351 7.16 -23.18 -22.66
C ALA A 351 5.69 -23.13 -22.17
N LEU A 352 4.85 -24.05 -22.64
CA LEU A 352 3.44 -24.20 -22.24
C LEU A 352 3.20 -24.37 -20.73
N GLN A 353 4.25 -24.68 -19.96
CA GLN A 353 4.23 -24.82 -18.51
C GLN A 353 4.54 -23.51 -17.73
N GLY A 354 4.88 -22.42 -18.42
CA GLY A 354 5.30 -21.14 -17.81
C GLY A 354 6.79 -21.04 -17.47
N THR A 355 7.57 -22.10 -17.67
CA THR A 355 9.04 -22.09 -17.52
C THR A 355 9.73 -21.51 -18.76
N ILE A 356 10.83 -20.79 -18.55
CA ILE A 356 11.72 -20.30 -19.62
C ILE A 356 12.51 -21.49 -20.19
N ASP A 357 12.40 -21.74 -21.50
CA ASP A 357 13.13 -22.80 -22.19
C ASP A 357 14.53 -22.32 -22.61
N SER A 358 15.47 -22.31 -21.66
CA SER A 358 16.85 -21.86 -21.86
C SER A 358 17.72 -22.85 -22.66
N SER A 359 17.14 -23.88 -23.28
CA SER A 359 17.86 -24.91 -24.04
C SER A 359 18.59 -24.41 -25.30
N LYS A 360 18.41 -23.13 -25.67
CA LYS A 360 19.05 -22.48 -26.82
C LYS A 360 20.03 -21.35 -26.47
N ASP A 361 20.16 -20.97 -25.20
CA ASP A 361 20.99 -19.83 -24.81
C ASP A 361 22.50 -20.11 -25.01
N GLU A 362 23.23 -19.14 -25.55
CA GLU A 362 24.68 -19.23 -25.69
C GLU A 362 25.38 -19.22 -24.31
N LEU A 363 26.28 -20.19 -24.09
CA LEU A 363 27.14 -20.28 -22.91
C LEU A 363 28.42 -19.46 -23.10
N VAL A 364 28.70 -18.53 -22.18
CA VAL A 364 29.96 -17.77 -22.12
C VAL A 364 30.94 -18.46 -21.17
N LYS A 365 32.21 -18.55 -21.58
CA LYS A 365 33.33 -18.92 -20.70
C LYS A 365 33.96 -17.64 -20.15
N ILE A 366 34.06 -17.53 -18.83
CA ILE A 366 34.67 -16.39 -18.12
C ILE A 366 35.47 -16.93 -16.93
N SER A 367 36.68 -16.43 -16.68
CA SER A 367 37.42 -16.76 -15.45
C SER A 367 36.77 -16.17 -14.19
N PHE A 368 37.08 -16.70 -13.01
CA PHE A 368 36.66 -16.04 -11.76
C PHE A 368 37.26 -14.63 -11.60
N GLY A 369 38.45 -14.37 -12.17
CA GLY A 369 39.01 -13.01 -12.27
C GLY A 369 38.18 -12.10 -13.18
N GLY A 370 37.78 -12.59 -14.35
CA GLY A 370 36.90 -11.88 -15.27
C GLY A 370 35.51 -11.61 -14.69
N LEU A 371 34.96 -12.56 -13.92
CA LEU A 371 33.69 -12.41 -13.22
C LEU A 371 33.79 -11.42 -12.04
N LYS A 372 34.89 -11.44 -11.28
CA LYS A 372 35.20 -10.41 -10.26
C LYS A 372 35.24 -9.02 -10.90
N ARG A 373 35.99 -8.86 -12.00
CA ARG A 373 36.07 -7.60 -12.77
C ARG A 373 34.70 -7.14 -13.27
N LEU A 374 33.90 -8.06 -13.81
CA LEU A 374 32.55 -7.78 -14.32
C LEU A 374 31.62 -7.23 -13.22
N VAL A 375 31.69 -7.78 -12.01
CA VAL A 375 30.92 -7.29 -10.85
C VAL A 375 31.47 -5.96 -10.33
N LEU A 376 32.79 -5.76 -10.27
CA LEU A 376 33.40 -4.47 -9.90
C LEU A 376 33.03 -3.35 -10.88
N GLU A 377 33.00 -3.62 -12.19
CA GLU A 377 32.56 -2.66 -13.20
C GLU A 377 31.07 -2.34 -13.06
N ALA A 378 30.22 -3.35 -12.84
CA ALA A 378 28.80 -3.13 -12.59
C ALA A 378 28.56 -2.22 -11.36
N VAL A 379 29.25 -2.49 -10.25
CA VAL A 379 29.12 -1.71 -9.01
C VAL A 379 29.63 -0.27 -9.16
N THR A 380 30.78 -0.06 -9.82
CA THR A 380 31.27 1.30 -10.15
C THR A 380 30.32 2.02 -11.10
N PHE A 381 29.75 1.35 -12.10
CA PHE A 381 28.75 1.92 -13.01
C PHE A 381 27.50 2.39 -12.26
N GLY A 382 26.97 1.58 -11.34
CA GLY A 382 25.86 1.98 -10.46
C GLY A 382 26.18 3.18 -9.58
N SER A 383 27.40 3.22 -9.02
CA SER A 383 27.86 4.34 -8.19
C SER A 383 28.03 5.64 -8.99
N PHE A 384 28.57 5.58 -10.21
CA PHE A 384 28.67 6.74 -11.10
C PHE A 384 27.32 7.18 -11.65
N LEU A 385 26.40 6.24 -11.91
CA LEU A 385 25.04 6.56 -12.34
C LEU A 385 24.32 7.44 -11.31
N TRP A 386 24.45 7.16 -10.01
CA TRP A 386 23.91 8.04 -8.95
C TRP A 386 24.56 9.44 -8.93
N ASP A 387 25.89 9.53 -9.01
CA ASP A 387 26.60 10.82 -9.01
C ASP A 387 26.21 11.69 -10.22
N VAL A 388 26.08 11.06 -11.39
CA VAL A 388 25.70 11.70 -12.65
C VAL A 388 24.23 12.13 -12.63
N GLU A 389 23.32 11.27 -12.17
CA GLU A 389 21.90 11.60 -12.03
C GLU A 389 21.69 12.75 -11.03
N SER A 390 22.45 12.77 -9.93
CA SER A 390 22.44 13.85 -8.94
C SER A 390 23.00 15.16 -9.52
N TYR A 391 24.05 15.10 -10.35
CA TYR A 391 24.58 16.28 -11.03
C TYR A 391 23.57 16.89 -12.01
N VAL A 392 22.95 16.09 -12.90
CA VAL A 392 21.96 16.58 -13.87
C VAL A 392 20.73 17.20 -13.19
N ASP A 393 20.28 16.62 -12.08
CA ASP A 393 19.19 17.15 -11.26
C ASP A 393 19.58 18.40 -10.43
N SER A 394 20.86 18.62 -10.16
CA SER A 394 21.34 19.89 -9.59
C SER A 394 21.43 21.01 -10.63
N SER A 395 21.81 20.67 -11.86
CA SER A 395 21.89 21.61 -13.01
C SER A 395 20.50 22.02 -13.49
N GLN A 396 19.54 21.09 -13.51
CA GLN A 396 18.16 21.37 -13.94
C GLN A 396 17.12 21.02 -12.89
N ARG A 397 16.15 21.91 -12.68
CA ARG A 397 14.97 21.65 -11.82
C ARG A 397 14.01 20.65 -12.49
N TYR A 398 14.38 19.37 -12.59
CA TYR A 398 13.56 18.31 -13.20
C TYR A 398 12.93 17.34 -12.17
N THR A 399 13.55 17.01 -11.03
CA THR A 399 12.93 16.03 -10.09
C THR A 399 11.92 16.61 -9.09
N SER A 400 11.71 17.93 -9.06
CA SER A 400 10.72 18.62 -8.20
C SER A 400 9.24 18.22 -8.47
N THR A 401 8.98 17.20 -9.30
CA THR A 401 7.64 16.68 -9.61
C THR A 401 7.61 15.16 -9.83
N LEU A 402 8.70 14.42 -9.52
CA LEU A 402 8.76 12.96 -9.69
C LEU A 402 9.12 12.16 -8.42
N ALA A 403 9.71 12.79 -7.41
CA ALA A 403 10.00 12.13 -6.12
C ALA A 403 8.75 11.58 -5.38
N THR A 404 7.54 12.09 -5.70
CA THR A 404 6.29 11.72 -5.02
C THR A 404 5.56 10.53 -5.65
N LEU A 405 5.97 10.02 -6.82
CA LEU A 405 5.26 8.96 -7.55
C LEU A 405 5.95 7.59 -7.53
N ALA A 406 7.17 7.49 -6.99
CA ALA A 406 7.79 6.19 -6.68
C ALA A 406 7.17 5.53 -5.42
N PHE A 407 6.43 6.28 -4.60
CA PHE A 407 6.05 5.89 -3.24
C PHE A 407 4.73 5.10 -3.10
N VAL A 408 4.17 4.61 -4.22
CA VAL A 408 2.80 4.02 -4.25
C VAL A 408 2.75 2.66 -4.96
N GLN A 409 3.77 2.26 -5.72
CA GLN A 409 3.70 1.10 -6.62
C GLN A 409 4.61 -0.08 -6.22
N GLN A 410 4.90 -0.26 -4.93
CA GLN A 410 5.65 -1.43 -4.44
C GLN A 410 5.27 -1.85 -3.01
N HIS A 411 4.01 -2.27 -2.83
CA HIS A 411 3.58 -2.98 -1.62
C HIS A 411 2.46 -4.00 -1.90
N ASN A 412 2.72 -4.92 -2.85
CA ASN A 412 1.88 -6.08 -3.12
C ASN A 412 2.76 -7.20 -3.68
N GLY A 413 2.70 -8.40 -3.09
CA GLY A 413 3.45 -9.58 -3.54
C GLY A 413 4.95 -9.58 -3.19
N GLY A 414 5.43 -10.73 -2.72
CA GLY A 414 6.82 -11.12 -2.87
C GLY A 414 6.91 -12.08 -4.05
N GLU A 415 7.17 -11.55 -5.24
CA GLU A 415 7.47 -12.31 -6.47
C GLU A 415 8.78 -11.76 -7.06
N ASP A 416 9.49 -12.58 -7.84
CA ASP A 416 10.91 -12.34 -8.15
C ASP A 416 11.19 -11.06 -8.94
N ILE A 417 12.03 -10.20 -8.34
CA ILE A 417 12.57 -8.97 -8.96
C ILE A 417 13.41 -9.28 -10.22
N THR A 418 13.84 -10.54 -10.41
CA THR A 418 14.50 -11.02 -11.64
C THR A 418 13.54 -11.51 -12.73
N GLY A 419 12.25 -11.73 -12.42
CA GLY A 419 11.24 -12.21 -13.37
C GLY A 419 10.67 -11.12 -14.26
N ASP A 420 10.42 -9.92 -13.73
CA ASP A 420 9.88 -8.79 -14.51
C ASP A 420 10.87 -8.21 -15.52
N PHE A 421 12.18 -8.45 -15.34
CA PHE A 421 13.26 -7.99 -16.24
C PHE A 421 13.22 -8.62 -17.66
N VAL A 422 12.22 -9.47 -17.93
CA VAL A 422 12.03 -10.23 -19.17
C VAL A 422 10.82 -9.75 -19.99
N ARG A 423 9.90 -8.97 -19.41
CA ARG A 423 8.60 -8.62 -20.03
C ARG A 423 8.64 -7.44 -21.02
N LEU A 424 9.64 -7.38 -21.90
CA LEU A 424 9.69 -6.38 -22.96
C LEU A 424 8.70 -6.67 -24.11
N ARG A 425 7.74 -5.76 -24.25
CA ARG A 425 7.05 -5.40 -25.52
C ARG A 425 6.22 -6.47 -26.23
N PHE A 426 5.15 -6.92 -25.58
CA PHE A 426 3.83 -6.81 -26.23
C PHE A 426 2.88 -6.03 -25.33
N ALA A 427 2.75 -4.73 -25.63
CA ALA A 427 1.83 -3.83 -24.95
C ALA A 427 0.39 -4.06 -25.44
N SER A 428 -0.23 -5.15 -24.96
CA SER A 428 -1.64 -5.12 -24.61
C SER A 428 -1.83 -4.12 -23.47
N SER A 429 -2.96 -3.42 -23.42
CA SER A 429 -3.40 -2.77 -22.18
C SER A 429 -3.49 -3.82 -21.07
N ASP A 430 -2.94 -3.49 -19.89
CA ASP A 430 -2.96 -4.38 -18.73
C ASP A 430 -3.87 -3.83 -17.62
N GLU A 431 -4.58 -4.74 -16.96
CA GLU A 431 -5.55 -4.47 -15.89
C GLU A 431 -4.85 -3.91 -14.63
N SER A 432 -3.55 -4.18 -14.47
CA SER A 432 -2.72 -3.74 -13.35
C SER A 432 -2.40 -2.23 -13.31
N ASP A 433 -2.37 -1.59 -14.48
CA ASP A 433 -1.67 -0.32 -14.66
C ASP A 433 -2.63 0.86 -14.97
N HIS A 434 -3.91 0.53 -15.22
CA HIS A 434 -5.01 1.44 -15.58
C HIS A 434 -4.64 2.44 -16.69
N ARG A 435 -3.83 2.01 -17.67
CA ARG A 435 -3.37 2.81 -18.82
C ARG A 435 -3.84 2.20 -20.13
N TYR A 436 -4.45 3.02 -20.98
CA TYR A 436 -5.13 2.61 -22.20
C TYR A 436 -4.73 3.49 -23.38
N ARG A 437 -4.44 2.86 -24.52
CA ARG A 437 -4.30 3.50 -25.83
C ARG A 437 -5.65 3.50 -26.55
N GLN A 438 -5.83 4.38 -27.53
CA GLN A 438 -7.07 4.42 -28.30
C GLN A 438 -7.32 3.08 -29.01
N GLY A 439 -8.48 2.47 -28.72
CA GLY A 439 -8.87 1.14 -29.23
C GLY A 439 -8.55 -0.04 -28.30
N ASP A 440 -7.78 0.17 -27.23
CA ASP A 440 -7.50 -0.87 -26.23
C ASP A 440 -8.78 -1.30 -25.49
N GLN A 441 -8.87 -2.56 -25.05
CA GLN A 441 -10.04 -3.06 -24.33
C GLN A 441 -9.98 -2.68 -22.85
N VAL A 442 -11.02 -1.99 -22.38
CA VAL A 442 -11.20 -1.62 -20.98
C VAL A 442 -11.93 -2.75 -20.26
N PRO A 443 -11.40 -3.34 -19.17
CA PRO A 443 -12.04 -4.42 -18.44
C PRO A 443 -13.42 -4.02 -17.92
N PHE A 444 -14.45 -4.76 -18.32
CA PHE A 444 -15.84 -4.59 -17.90
C PHE A 444 -16.36 -5.91 -17.32
N TYR A 445 -16.72 -5.88 -16.04
CA TYR A 445 -17.22 -7.02 -15.28
C TYR A 445 -18.63 -6.78 -14.77
N VAL A 446 -19.50 -7.77 -14.98
CA VAL A 446 -20.81 -7.85 -14.35
C VAL A 446 -20.69 -8.61 -13.04
N ASN A 447 -21.35 -8.15 -11.98
CA ASN A 447 -21.29 -8.78 -10.65
C ASN A 447 -22.64 -9.40 -10.26
N LYS A 448 -23.46 -8.65 -9.52
CA LYS A 448 -24.64 -9.15 -8.80
C LYS A 448 -25.84 -8.21 -8.89
N VAL A 449 -27.01 -8.76 -8.60
CA VAL A 449 -28.30 -8.06 -8.52
C VAL A 449 -28.96 -8.35 -7.18
N GLY A 450 -29.84 -7.46 -6.72
CA GLY A 450 -30.62 -7.69 -5.50
C GLY A 450 -31.61 -6.55 -5.20
N PRO A 451 -32.54 -6.74 -4.26
CA PRO A 451 -33.49 -5.71 -3.83
C PRO A 451 -32.76 -4.50 -3.24
N PHE A 452 -33.21 -3.28 -3.56
CA PHE A 452 -32.53 -2.07 -3.07
C PHE A 452 -32.56 -1.92 -1.54
N TYR A 453 -33.56 -2.50 -0.89
CA TYR A 453 -33.80 -2.39 0.55
C TYR A 453 -33.25 -3.56 1.40
N ASN A 454 -32.77 -4.65 0.78
CA ASN A 454 -32.14 -5.78 1.48
C ASN A 454 -30.79 -6.16 0.82
N PRO A 455 -29.71 -5.39 1.02
CA PRO A 455 -28.43 -5.63 0.34
C PRO A 455 -27.66 -6.86 0.84
N SER A 456 -28.14 -7.56 1.87
CA SER A 456 -27.61 -8.89 2.25
C SER A 456 -28.06 -9.97 1.27
N GLU A 457 -29.20 -9.77 0.62
CA GLU A 457 -29.75 -10.64 -0.41
C GLU A 457 -29.21 -10.21 -1.77
N THR A 458 -28.39 -11.06 -2.37
CA THR A 458 -27.78 -10.82 -3.69
C THR A 458 -27.74 -12.11 -4.50
N TYR A 459 -27.92 -11.98 -5.81
CA TYR A 459 -27.93 -13.06 -6.80
C TYR A 459 -26.99 -12.70 -7.95
N ARG A 460 -26.57 -13.65 -8.78
CA ARG A 460 -25.73 -13.34 -9.95
C ARG A 460 -26.59 -12.59 -10.97
N TYR A 461 -26.02 -11.64 -11.70
CA TYR A 461 -26.77 -10.87 -12.68
C TYR A 461 -27.52 -11.74 -13.72
N PHE A 462 -26.94 -12.86 -14.10
CA PHE A 462 -27.52 -13.82 -15.05
C PHE A 462 -28.45 -14.88 -14.42
N ASP A 463 -28.74 -14.82 -13.12
CA ASP A 463 -29.84 -15.58 -12.50
C ASP A 463 -31.20 -14.97 -12.89
N LEU A 464 -31.23 -13.66 -13.18
CA LEU A 464 -32.34 -13.01 -13.88
C LEU A 464 -32.27 -13.27 -15.39
N PRO A 465 -33.41 -13.28 -16.10
CA PRO A 465 -33.48 -13.76 -17.49
C PRO A 465 -32.99 -12.75 -18.54
N TYR A 466 -31.80 -12.17 -18.32
CA TYR A 466 -30.98 -11.53 -19.34
C TYR A 466 -30.41 -12.54 -20.36
N CYS A 467 -29.50 -12.09 -21.22
CA CYS A 467 -28.81 -12.90 -22.21
C CYS A 467 -27.47 -13.41 -21.68
N LEU A 468 -27.40 -14.70 -21.34
CA LEU A 468 -26.14 -15.36 -20.99
C LEU A 468 -25.29 -15.56 -22.27
N PRO A 469 -24.03 -15.09 -22.33
CA PRO A 469 -23.16 -15.36 -23.47
C PRO A 469 -22.71 -16.83 -23.46
N VAL A 470 -22.70 -17.46 -24.64
CA VAL A 470 -22.44 -18.91 -24.83
C VAL A 470 -21.09 -19.37 -24.22
N ASN A 471 -20.09 -18.49 -24.20
CA ASN A 471 -18.79 -18.71 -23.57
C ASN A 471 -18.50 -17.63 -22.52
N ALA A 472 -19.37 -17.51 -21.50
CA ALA A 472 -19.16 -16.64 -20.36
C ALA A 472 -17.83 -16.94 -19.66
N LYS A 473 -16.89 -15.98 -19.67
CA LYS A 473 -15.62 -16.08 -18.94
C LYS A 473 -15.75 -15.44 -17.56
N GLU A 474 -15.66 -16.23 -16.51
CA GLU A 474 -15.57 -15.74 -15.13
C GLU A 474 -14.15 -15.21 -14.84
N LYS A 475 -14.05 -14.10 -14.09
CA LYS A 475 -12.75 -13.61 -13.58
C LYS A 475 -12.27 -14.54 -12.46
N ARG A 476 -10.97 -14.84 -12.42
CA ARG A 476 -10.36 -15.47 -11.23
C ARG A 476 -10.34 -14.44 -10.10
N LEU A 477 -11.14 -14.70 -9.07
CA LEU A 477 -11.32 -13.81 -7.91
C LEU A 477 -10.25 -14.07 -6.84
N SER A 478 -9.84 -13.00 -6.16
CA SER A 478 -9.09 -13.09 -4.91
C SER A 478 -9.94 -13.68 -3.78
N LEU A 479 -9.31 -14.21 -2.73
CA LEU A 479 -9.99 -14.73 -1.54
C LEU A 479 -10.98 -13.71 -0.95
N GLY A 480 -10.58 -12.44 -0.88
CA GLY A 480 -11.40 -11.34 -0.37
C GLY A 480 -12.60 -11.00 -1.23
N GLU A 481 -12.49 -11.04 -2.57
CA GLU A 481 -13.64 -10.83 -3.47
C GLU A 481 -14.67 -11.97 -3.34
N VAL A 482 -14.21 -13.22 -3.21
CA VAL A 482 -15.11 -14.35 -2.99
C VAL A 482 -15.83 -14.22 -1.64
N LEU A 483 -15.11 -13.79 -0.59
CA LEU A 483 -15.66 -13.49 0.75
C LEU A 483 -16.63 -12.29 0.75
N ASN A 484 -16.45 -11.32 -0.15
CA ASN A 484 -17.37 -10.21 -0.39
C ASN A 484 -18.65 -10.62 -1.16
N GLY A 485 -18.76 -11.91 -1.51
CA GLY A 485 -19.87 -12.44 -2.31
C GLY A 485 -19.88 -11.91 -3.75
N ASP A 486 -18.71 -11.58 -4.31
CA ASP A 486 -18.60 -11.12 -5.71
C ASP A 486 -18.51 -12.33 -6.67
N ARG A 487 -19.11 -12.20 -7.85
CA ARG A 487 -19.21 -13.23 -8.89
C ARG A 487 -19.00 -12.59 -10.26
N LEU A 488 -17.77 -12.16 -10.51
CA LEU A 488 -17.43 -11.32 -11.66
C LEU A 488 -17.37 -12.12 -12.97
N VAL A 489 -18.25 -11.79 -13.91
CA VAL A 489 -18.27 -12.32 -15.27
C VAL A 489 -17.85 -11.23 -16.25
N ILE A 490 -16.96 -11.53 -17.19
CA ILE A 490 -16.55 -10.59 -18.24
C ILE A 490 -17.75 -10.24 -19.11
N TRP A 491 -18.01 -8.94 -19.31
CA TRP A 491 -19.06 -8.45 -20.19
C TRP A 491 -18.75 -8.85 -21.65
N PRO A 492 -19.69 -9.48 -22.38
CA PRO A 492 -19.39 -10.12 -23.67
C PRO A 492 -19.14 -9.16 -24.85
N PHE A 493 -19.32 -7.85 -24.67
CA PHE A 493 -19.12 -6.85 -25.74
C PHE A 493 -17.95 -5.92 -25.39
N PRO A 494 -16.91 -5.81 -26.24
CA PRO A 494 -15.73 -5.02 -25.91
C PRO A 494 -16.08 -3.53 -25.75
N VAL A 495 -15.64 -2.96 -24.64
CA VAL A 495 -15.59 -1.50 -24.42
C VAL A 495 -14.19 -1.04 -24.80
N GLU A 496 -14.07 -0.38 -25.93
CA GLU A 496 -12.80 0.08 -26.49
C GLU A 496 -12.53 1.53 -26.07
N PHE A 497 -11.33 1.81 -25.58
CA PHE A 497 -10.94 3.12 -25.07
C PHE A 497 -11.01 4.20 -26.16
N LEU A 498 -11.69 5.31 -25.85
CA LEU A 498 -11.98 6.43 -26.77
C LEU A 498 -12.75 6.05 -28.06
N ARG A 499 -13.50 4.93 -28.05
CA ARG A 499 -14.42 4.56 -29.12
C ARG A 499 -15.86 4.65 -28.64
N GLU A 500 -16.60 5.66 -29.12
CA GLU A 500 -18.04 5.75 -28.85
C GLU A 500 -18.81 4.60 -29.49
N ARG A 501 -19.87 4.16 -28.82
CA ARG A 501 -20.85 3.18 -29.29
C ARG A 501 -22.24 3.69 -28.90
N LYS A 502 -23.19 3.82 -29.83
CA LYS A 502 -24.52 4.41 -29.54
C LYS A 502 -25.62 3.41 -29.92
N SER A 503 -26.44 3.05 -28.94
CA SER A 503 -27.56 2.09 -29.02
C SER A 503 -27.21 0.79 -29.74
N VAL A 504 -26.09 0.17 -29.37
CA VAL A 504 -25.66 -1.11 -29.94
C VAL A 504 -26.44 -2.26 -29.28
N PRO A 505 -27.02 -3.20 -30.04
CA PRO A 505 -27.72 -4.35 -29.46
C PRO A 505 -26.74 -5.34 -28.82
N VAL A 506 -26.97 -5.59 -27.53
CA VAL A 506 -26.38 -6.67 -26.74
C VAL A 506 -26.99 -8.00 -27.19
N CYS A 507 -28.31 -8.05 -27.33
CA CYS A 507 -29.05 -9.24 -27.77
C CYS A 507 -30.51 -8.92 -28.03
N LYS A 508 -31.22 -9.84 -28.71
CA LYS A 508 -32.68 -9.91 -28.72
C LYS A 508 -33.09 -11.18 -27.99
N LYS A 509 -34.07 -11.09 -27.09
CA LYS A 509 -34.59 -12.23 -26.34
C LYS A 509 -36.11 -12.11 -26.21
N LYS A 510 -36.81 -13.18 -26.59
CA LYS A 510 -38.23 -13.33 -26.25
C LYS A 510 -38.34 -13.80 -24.80
N LEU A 511 -39.00 -13.00 -23.97
CA LEU A 511 -39.27 -13.35 -22.58
C LEU A 511 -40.51 -14.24 -22.51
N SER A 512 -40.39 -15.37 -21.82
CA SER A 512 -41.56 -16.19 -21.46
C SER A 512 -42.39 -15.48 -20.38
N LYS A 513 -43.61 -15.98 -20.10
CA LYS A 513 -44.44 -15.45 -19.01
C LYS A 513 -43.74 -15.52 -17.66
N ASP A 514 -43.00 -16.60 -17.41
CA ASP A 514 -42.24 -16.80 -16.16
C ASP A 514 -41.05 -15.84 -16.07
N ASP A 515 -40.42 -15.50 -17.20
CA ASP A 515 -39.35 -14.50 -17.26
C ASP A 515 -39.89 -13.08 -17.01
N VAL A 516 -41.06 -12.75 -17.57
CA VAL A 516 -41.77 -11.50 -17.34
C VAL A 516 -42.19 -11.39 -15.86
N ALA A 517 -42.70 -12.47 -15.26
CA ALA A 517 -43.04 -12.51 -13.84
C ALA A 517 -41.82 -12.30 -12.93
N LYS A 518 -40.68 -12.94 -13.23
CA LYS A 518 -39.40 -12.72 -12.52
C LYS A 518 -38.94 -11.27 -12.60
N PHE A 519 -38.93 -10.68 -13.81
CA PHE A 519 -38.57 -9.27 -13.97
C PHE A 519 -39.57 -8.33 -13.29
N ARG A 520 -40.87 -8.62 -13.31
CA ARG A 520 -41.89 -7.82 -12.62
C ARG A 520 -41.66 -7.82 -11.10
N ALA A 521 -41.44 -8.98 -10.50
CA ALA A 521 -41.14 -9.09 -9.07
C ALA A 521 -39.84 -8.35 -8.69
N ALA A 522 -38.78 -8.49 -9.49
CA ALA A 522 -37.54 -7.75 -9.29
C ALA A 522 -37.75 -6.22 -9.39
N VAL A 523 -38.62 -5.74 -10.29
CA VAL A 523 -38.93 -4.31 -10.43
C VAL A 523 -39.86 -3.80 -9.31
N ASP A 524 -40.72 -4.63 -8.73
CA ASP A 524 -41.58 -4.25 -7.59
C ASP A 524 -40.77 -3.99 -6.30
N GLU A 525 -39.76 -4.84 -6.06
CA GLU A 525 -38.78 -4.75 -4.95
C GLU A 525 -37.59 -3.79 -5.27
N ASP A 526 -37.78 -2.90 -6.25
CA ASP A 526 -36.81 -1.89 -6.69
C ASP A 526 -35.38 -2.45 -6.89
N TYR A 527 -35.23 -3.63 -7.52
CA TYR A 527 -33.92 -4.29 -7.69
C TYR A 527 -32.89 -3.39 -8.38
N TYR A 528 -31.65 -3.48 -7.92
CA TYR A 528 -30.48 -2.86 -8.54
C TYR A 528 -29.49 -3.90 -9.07
N TYR A 529 -28.70 -3.50 -10.07
CA TYR A 529 -27.52 -4.23 -10.53
C TYR A 529 -26.24 -3.57 -10.04
N GLN A 530 -25.17 -4.35 -9.89
CA GLN A 530 -23.80 -3.90 -9.70
C GLN A 530 -22.91 -4.45 -10.80
N MET A 531 -22.13 -3.56 -11.41
CA MET A 531 -21.10 -3.88 -12.39
C MET A 531 -19.84 -3.04 -12.11
N TYR A 532 -18.76 -3.30 -12.83
CA TYR A 532 -17.50 -2.56 -12.71
C TYR A 532 -16.82 -2.37 -14.06
N VAL A 533 -16.26 -1.19 -14.32
CA VAL A 533 -15.44 -0.91 -15.50
C VAL A 533 -14.15 -0.23 -15.04
N ASP A 534 -12.99 -0.79 -15.40
CA ASP A 534 -11.67 -0.35 -14.90
C ASP A 534 -11.65 -0.17 -13.36
N ASP A 535 -12.15 -1.19 -12.66
CA ASP A 535 -12.43 -1.25 -11.20
C ASP A 535 -13.37 -0.20 -10.61
N LEU A 536 -13.87 0.77 -11.38
CA LEU A 536 -14.90 1.70 -10.92
C LEU A 536 -16.26 1.01 -10.87
N PRO A 537 -17.01 1.10 -9.75
CA PRO A 537 -18.34 0.51 -9.65
C PRO A 537 -19.36 1.30 -10.46
N ILE A 538 -20.36 0.58 -10.94
CA ILE A 538 -21.55 1.10 -11.61
C ILE A 538 -22.77 0.44 -10.96
N TRP A 539 -23.75 1.24 -10.57
CA TRP A 539 -25.02 0.77 -10.04
C TRP A 539 -26.18 1.43 -10.78
N GLY A 540 -27.20 0.65 -11.10
CA GLY A 540 -28.46 1.15 -11.65
C GLY A 540 -29.62 0.26 -11.24
N PHE A 541 -30.83 0.81 -11.26
CA PHE A 541 -32.06 0.04 -11.08
C PHE A 541 -32.35 -0.77 -12.34
N LEU A 542 -33.04 -1.90 -12.20
CA LEU A 542 -33.46 -2.73 -13.34
C LEU A 542 -34.70 -2.17 -14.05
N GLY A 543 -35.47 -1.33 -13.37
CA GLY A 543 -36.71 -0.77 -13.88
C GLY A 543 -37.32 0.25 -12.93
N ARG A 544 -38.62 0.50 -13.09
CA ARG A 544 -39.42 1.39 -12.24
C ARG A 544 -40.89 0.98 -12.24
N VAL A 545 -41.51 1.05 -11.07
CA VAL A 545 -42.99 0.99 -10.93
C VAL A 545 -43.59 2.40 -10.95
N ASP A 546 -44.62 2.64 -11.75
CA ASP A 546 -45.56 3.73 -11.46
C ASP A 546 -46.69 3.22 -10.54
N LYS A 547 -46.47 3.40 -9.23
CA LYS A 547 -47.38 2.92 -8.18
C LYS A 547 -48.78 3.58 -8.27
N ARG A 548 -48.97 4.66 -9.05
CA ARG A 548 -50.29 5.27 -9.34
C ARG A 548 -51.09 4.55 -10.42
N GLN A 549 -50.41 3.93 -11.39
CA GLN A 549 -51.04 3.23 -12.51
C GLN A 549 -50.84 1.70 -12.46
N GLN A 550 -50.12 1.20 -11.44
CA GLN A 550 -49.71 -0.20 -11.29
C GLN A 550 -48.93 -0.72 -12.51
N ARG A 551 -48.13 0.16 -13.14
CA ARG A 551 -47.36 -0.14 -14.34
C ARG A 551 -45.93 -0.49 -14.00
N TYR A 552 -45.43 -1.53 -14.65
CA TYR A 552 -44.11 -2.09 -14.43
C TYR A 552 -43.25 -1.87 -15.68
N CYS A 553 -42.21 -1.04 -15.57
CA CYS A 553 -41.32 -0.72 -16.69
C CYS A 553 -39.92 -1.30 -16.44
N LEU A 554 -39.44 -2.16 -17.33
CA LEU A 554 -38.07 -2.65 -17.37
C LEU A 554 -37.18 -1.69 -18.18
N PHE A 555 -35.96 -1.44 -17.73
CA PHE A 555 -34.95 -0.71 -18.52
C PHE A 555 -34.15 -1.71 -19.36
N ASN A 556 -34.28 -1.62 -20.69
CA ASN A 556 -33.55 -2.47 -21.63
C ASN A 556 -32.27 -1.83 -22.19
N HIS A 557 -31.96 -0.58 -21.82
CA HIS A 557 -30.82 0.18 -22.34
C HIS A 557 -29.88 0.66 -21.23
N ILE A 558 -28.61 0.28 -21.30
CA ILE A 558 -27.55 0.75 -20.38
C ILE A 558 -26.75 1.87 -21.07
N HIS A 559 -26.82 3.09 -20.53
CA HIS A 559 -26.07 4.24 -21.04
C HIS A 559 -24.86 4.55 -20.16
N LEU A 560 -23.64 4.29 -20.64
CA LEU A 560 -22.40 4.52 -19.91
C LEU A 560 -21.72 5.82 -20.36
N ASN A 561 -21.52 6.75 -19.43
CA ASN A 561 -20.68 7.93 -19.61
C ASN A 561 -19.35 7.66 -18.93
N ILE A 562 -18.27 7.50 -19.70
CA ILE A 562 -16.94 7.22 -19.19
C ILE A 562 -16.09 8.49 -19.32
N TYR A 563 -15.66 9.00 -18.18
CA TYR A 563 -14.81 10.18 -18.07
C TYR A 563 -13.35 9.76 -17.98
N TYR A 564 -12.49 10.36 -18.82
CA TYR A 564 -11.08 10.01 -18.95
C TYR A 564 -10.18 11.25 -18.84
N ASN A 565 -8.94 11.05 -18.40
CA ASN A 565 -7.88 12.05 -18.43
C ASN A 565 -6.65 11.39 -19.06
N LYS A 566 -6.22 11.91 -20.23
CA LYS A 566 -5.12 11.35 -21.04
C LYS A 566 -5.35 9.87 -21.36
N ASP A 567 -4.55 8.98 -20.78
CA ASP A 567 -4.52 7.53 -21.00
C ASP A 567 -5.29 6.73 -19.92
N ARG A 568 -6.02 7.39 -19.01
CA ARG A 568 -6.64 6.73 -17.84
C ARG A 568 -8.13 7.04 -17.70
N VAL A 569 -8.90 6.06 -17.24
CA VAL A 569 -10.31 6.25 -16.84
C VAL A 569 -10.35 6.84 -15.42
N ILE A 570 -11.23 7.82 -15.20
CA ILE A 570 -11.30 8.61 -13.96
C ILE A 570 -12.66 8.48 -13.27
N GLU A 571 -13.75 8.56 -14.01
CA GLU A 571 -15.10 8.53 -13.45
C GLU A 571 -16.05 7.82 -14.42
N ILE A 572 -17.06 7.12 -13.89
CA ILE A 572 -18.13 6.53 -14.71
C ILE A 572 -19.48 6.90 -14.12
N THR A 573 -20.43 7.26 -14.99
CA THR A 573 -21.84 7.44 -14.62
C THR A 573 -22.78 6.73 -15.59
N SER A 574 -23.67 5.90 -15.02
CA SER A 574 -24.80 5.32 -15.74
C SER A 574 -25.90 6.38 -15.91
N GLY A 575 -26.19 6.75 -17.15
CA GLY A 575 -27.40 7.48 -17.51
C GLY A 575 -28.60 6.54 -17.55
N LEU A 576 -29.79 7.06 -17.24
CA LEU A 576 -31.06 6.42 -17.59
C LEU A 576 -31.63 7.15 -18.81
N ASP A 577 -31.66 6.49 -19.97
CA ASP A 577 -32.48 6.96 -21.09
C ASP A 577 -33.94 6.54 -20.82
N THR A 578 -34.78 7.51 -20.50
CA THR A 578 -36.19 7.26 -20.17
C THR A 578 -37.06 6.94 -21.38
N LYS A 579 -36.51 6.99 -22.61
CA LYS A 579 -37.21 6.69 -23.86
C LYS A 579 -37.14 5.21 -24.24
N THR A 580 -36.21 4.46 -23.64
CA THR A 580 -35.98 3.03 -23.90
C THR A 580 -36.36 2.21 -22.66
N MET A 581 -37.67 1.99 -22.53
CA MET A 581 -38.29 1.13 -21.50
C MET A 581 -39.25 0.15 -22.14
N VAL A 582 -39.43 -1.02 -21.50
CA VAL A 582 -40.42 -2.03 -21.91
C VAL A 582 -41.46 -2.20 -20.79
N GLU A 583 -42.74 -2.11 -21.12
CA GLU A 583 -43.83 -2.35 -20.16
C GLU A 583 -44.05 -3.87 -19.96
N LEU A 584 -44.02 -4.32 -18.71
CA LEU A 584 -44.16 -5.72 -18.26
C LEU A 584 -45.46 -5.96 -17.45
N THR A 585 -46.41 -5.03 -17.50
CA THR A 585 -47.66 -5.06 -16.72
C THR A 585 -48.53 -6.29 -17.01
N GLU A 586 -48.47 -6.88 -18.21
CA GLU A 586 -49.31 -8.03 -18.61
C GLU A 586 -48.53 -9.37 -18.61
N ASP A 587 -49.21 -10.49 -18.30
CA ASP A 587 -48.65 -11.86 -18.36
C ASP A 587 -48.67 -12.45 -19.78
N LYS A 588 -47.94 -11.79 -20.68
CA LYS A 588 -47.77 -12.15 -22.09
C LYS A 588 -46.28 -12.32 -22.41
N GLU A 589 -45.99 -12.99 -23.53
CA GLU A 589 -44.62 -13.03 -24.05
C GLU A 589 -44.24 -11.66 -24.61
N VAL A 590 -43.03 -11.20 -24.31
CA VAL A 590 -42.53 -9.88 -24.74
C VAL A 590 -41.15 -10.02 -25.37
N ASP A 591 -41.01 -9.56 -26.61
CA ASP A 591 -39.72 -9.50 -27.31
C ASP A 591 -38.93 -8.27 -26.84
N VAL A 592 -37.78 -8.50 -26.21
CA VAL A 592 -36.90 -7.44 -25.66
C VAL A 592 -35.56 -7.44 -26.38
N GLU A 593 -35.22 -6.27 -26.94
CA GLU A 593 -33.88 -5.97 -27.45
C GLU A 593 -33.10 -5.22 -26.37
N PHE A 594 -32.05 -5.83 -25.83
CA PHE A 594 -31.17 -5.19 -24.85
C PHE A 594 -30.09 -4.38 -25.58
N LEU A 595 -29.89 -3.14 -25.16
CA LEU A 595 -29.06 -2.14 -25.81
C LEU A 595 -27.98 -1.61 -24.86
N TYR A 596 -26.83 -1.20 -25.40
CA TYR A 596 -25.85 -0.42 -24.66
C TYR A 596 -25.31 0.78 -25.46
N THR A 597 -24.97 1.84 -24.72
CA THR A 597 -24.31 3.05 -25.22
C THR A 597 -23.07 3.34 -24.37
N VAL A 598 -21.99 3.76 -25.02
CA VAL A 598 -20.74 4.23 -24.40
C VAL A 598 -20.38 5.58 -25.00
N GLU A 599 -20.37 6.61 -24.16
CA GLU A 599 -19.92 7.97 -24.48
C GLU A 599 -18.64 8.29 -23.70
N TRP A 600 -17.64 8.85 -24.38
CA TRP A 600 -16.34 9.20 -23.80
C TRP A 600 -16.23 10.71 -23.59
N LYS A 601 -15.88 11.15 -22.37
CA LYS A 601 -15.85 12.57 -21.99
C LYS A 601 -14.52 12.92 -21.31
N GLU A 602 -13.83 13.95 -21.78
CA GLU A 602 -12.53 14.36 -21.22
C GLU A 602 -12.74 15.09 -19.87
N THR A 603 -11.82 14.93 -18.92
CA THR A 603 -11.88 15.61 -17.61
C THR A 603 -10.49 15.98 -17.09
N ASP A 604 -10.39 17.16 -16.46
CA ASP A 604 -9.15 17.65 -15.84
C ASP A 604 -8.80 16.95 -14.52
N VAL A 605 -9.71 16.13 -13.96
CA VAL A 605 -9.51 15.45 -12.68
C VAL A 605 -8.35 14.45 -12.79
N PRO A 606 -7.29 14.58 -11.98
CA PRO A 606 -6.12 13.71 -12.07
C PRO A 606 -6.37 12.35 -11.37
N PHE A 607 -5.65 11.32 -11.79
CA PHE A 607 -5.92 9.93 -11.40
C PHE A 607 -5.79 9.67 -9.89
N GLU A 608 -4.95 10.42 -9.18
CA GLU A 608 -4.80 10.31 -7.72
C GLU A 608 -6.09 10.72 -6.98
N LYS A 609 -6.94 11.53 -7.63
CA LYS A 609 -8.26 11.96 -7.13
C LYS A 609 -9.43 11.14 -7.70
N ARG A 610 -9.16 10.07 -8.46
CA ARG A 610 -10.16 9.17 -9.07
C ARG A 610 -11.30 8.78 -8.12
N MET A 611 -10.98 8.27 -6.93
CA MET A 611 -12.00 7.84 -5.97
C MET A 611 -12.57 8.97 -5.10
N ALA A 612 -12.12 10.22 -5.25
CA ALA A 612 -12.58 11.34 -4.41
C ALA A 612 -14.10 11.54 -4.52
N LYS A 613 -14.66 11.46 -5.74
CA LYS A 613 -16.11 11.51 -5.97
C LYS A 613 -16.83 10.41 -5.19
N TYR A 614 -16.36 9.16 -5.32
CA TYR A 614 -17.00 8.00 -4.72
C TYR A 614 -16.92 8.02 -3.18
N SER A 615 -15.85 8.58 -2.60
CA SER A 615 -15.78 8.85 -1.16
C SER A 615 -16.68 10.00 -0.73
N GLN A 616 -16.84 11.05 -1.55
CA GLN A 616 -17.71 12.19 -1.24
C GLN A 616 -19.20 11.81 -1.29
N SER A 617 -19.59 10.82 -2.11
CA SER A 617 -20.96 10.30 -2.12
C SER A 617 -21.31 9.46 -0.89
N SER A 618 -20.33 8.88 -0.17
CA SER A 618 -20.58 8.32 1.17
C SER A 618 -20.47 9.38 2.27
N SER A 619 -19.47 10.27 2.21
CA SER A 619 -19.23 11.33 3.21
C SER A 619 -20.02 12.62 2.94
N LEU A 620 -21.34 12.60 3.11
CA LEU A 620 -22.15 13.84 3.03
C LEU A 620 -21.66 14.87 4.07
N PRO A 621 -21.43 16.16 3.73
CA PRO A 621 -20.84 17.15 4.65
C PRO A 621 -21.57 17.35 5.99
N ARG A 622 -22.87 17.00 6.06
CA ARG A 622 -23.66 17.03 7.30
C ARG A 622 -23.21 16.00 8.34
N HIS A 623 -22.59 14.89 7.94
CA HIS A 623 -22.18 13.82 8.88
C HIS A 623 -20.81 14.08 9.51
N LEU A 624 -19.92 14.85 8.87
CA LEU A 624 -18.58 15.14 9.42
C LEU A 624 -18.65 15.86 10.77
N GLY A 625 -19.62 16.77 10.93
CA GLY A 625 -19.90 17.42 12.22
C GLY A 625 -20.44 16.46 13.28
N ILE A 626 -21.15 15.39 12.89
CA ILE A 626 -21.65 14.36 13.82
C ILE A 626 -20.47 13.53 14.36
N HIS A 627 -19.54 13.12 13.49
CA HIS A 627 -18.31 12.43 13.90
C HIS A 627 -17.46 13.31 14.85
N TRP A 628 -17.24 14.58 14.51
CA TRP A 628 -16.46 15.49 15.37
C TRP A 628 -17.12 15.77 16.73
N ASN A 629 -18.45 15.88 16.76
CA ASN A 629 -19.22 15.95 18.02
C ASN A 629 -19.05 14.67 18.85
N SER A 630 -19.02 13.49 18.21
CA SER A 630 -18.77 12.21 18.88
C SER A 630 -17.35 12.13 19.46
N VAL A 631 -16.32 12.55 18.71
CA VAL A 631 -14.94 12.67 19.21
C VAL A 631 -14.89 13.60 20.43
N THR A 632 -15.46 14.81 20.32
CA THR A 632 -15.47 15.81 21.39
C THR A 632 -16.16 15.29 22.66
N ASN A 633 -17.31 14.63 22.52
CA ASN A 633 -18.02 13.99 23.63
C ASN A 633 -17.20 12.85 24.26
N SER A 634 -16.51 12.05 23.45
CA SER A 634 -15.68 10.95 23.93
C SER A 634 -14.46 11.42 24.73
N CYS A 635 -13.79 12.48 24.28
CA CYS A 635 -12.69 13.12 25.01
C CYS A 635 -13.15 13.71 26.34
N MET A 636 -14.33 14.35 26.37
CA MET A 636 -14.93 14.87 27.60
C MET A 636 -15.23 13.74 28.61
N ALA A 637 -15.74 12.60 28.15
CA ALA A 637 -15.97 11.43 29.00
C ALA A 637 -14.68 10.82 29.54
N VAL A 638 -13.59 10.77 28.74
CA VAL A 638 -12.26 10.36 29.21
C VAL A 638 -11.78 11.29 30.33
N LEU A 639 -11.89 12.60 30.18
CA LEU A 639 -11.47 13.57 31.19
C LEU A 639 -12.26 13.43 32.50
N LEU A 640 -13.58 13.19 32.42
CA LEU A 640 -14.42 12.96 33.59
C LEU A 640 -14.06 11.65 34.31
N LEU A 641 -13.84 10.55 33.58
CA LEU A 641 -13.45 9.27 34.14
C LEU A 641 -12.02 9.28 34.70
N ALA A 642 -11.08 9.92 34.03
CA ALA A 642 -9.71 10.10 34.52
C ALA A 642 -9.69 10.99 35.77
N GLY A 643 -10.51 12.05 35.82
CA GLY A 643 -10.72 12.86 37.03
C GLY A 643 -11.31 12.06 38.19
N PHE A 644 -12.29 11.19 37.92
CA PHE A 644 -12.87 10.30 38.93
C PHE A 644 -11.88 9.24 39.43
N LEU A 645 -11.10 8.61 38.54
CA LEU A 645 -10.03 7.68 38.93
C LEU A 645 -8.93 8.41 39.73
N ALA A 646 -8.53 9.62 39.31
CA ALA A 646 -7.56 10.42 40.04
C ALA A 646 -8.08 10.85 41.42
N ALA A 647 -9.39 11.10 41.57
CA ALA A 647 -10.00 11.34 42.87
C ALA A 647 -9.97 10.08 43.75
N ILE A 648 -10.31 8.90 43.21
CA ILE A 648 -10.20 7.61 43.92
C ILE A 648 -8.76 7.32 44.35
N LEU A 649 -7.79 7.45 43.45
CA LEU A 649 -6.37 7.25 43.75
C LEU A 649 -5.84 8.27 44.76
N ARG A 650 -6.33 9.51 44.73
CA ARG A 650 -5.98 10.54 45.72
C ARG A 650 -6.60 10.26 47.09
N ILE A 651 -7.82 9.74 47.15
CA ILE A 651 -8.44 9.26 48.40
C ILE A 651 -7.62 8.09 48.93
N LEU A 652 -7.37 7.07 48.12
CA LEU A 652 -6.58 5.87 48.50
C LEU A 652 -5.19 6.24 49.01
N ASN A 653 -4.49 7.17 48.35
CA ASN A 653 -3.16 7.62 48.77
C ASN A 653 -3.19 8.51 50.02
N ASN A 654 -4.23 9.33 50.18
CA ASN A 654 -4.44 10.12 51.40
C ASN A 654 -4.75 9.22 52.59
N ASP A 655 -5.58 8.19 52.39
CA ASP A 655 -5.90 7.18 53.37
C ASP A 655 -4.65 6.34 53.72
N SER A 656 -3.85 5.89 52.74
CA SER A 656 -2.62 5.16 53.03
C SER A 656 -1.57 5.99 53.76
N VAL A 657 -1.41 7.27 53.41
CA VAL A 657 -0.52 8.20 54.17
C VAL A 657 -1.05 8.45 55.58
N LYS A 658 -2.37 8.56 55.76
CA LYS A 658 -2.97 8.68 57.10
C LYS A 658 -2.71 7.42 57.92
N TYR A 659 -3.02 6.24 57.40
CA TYR A 659 -2.85 4.98 58.12
C TYR A 659 -1.39 4.60 58.37
N ALA A 660 -0.44 5.01 57.52
CA ALA A 660 0.99 4.84 57.77
C ALA A 660 1.49 5.67 58.97
N ASN A 661 0.77 6.73 59.36
CA ASN A 661 1.03 7.49 60.60
C ASN A 661 0.20 6.94 61.79
N ASP A 662 -0.98 6.37 61.54
CA ASP A 662 -1.80 5.74 62.59
C ASP A 662 -1.24 4.36 63.03
N GLU A 663 -0.43 3.68 62.20
CA GLU A 663 0.21 2.37 62.49
C GLU A 663 1.24 2.42 63.64
N GLU A 664 1.77 3.60 64.02
CA GLU A 664 2.58 3.74 65.25
C GLU A 664 1.74 3.78 66.55
N LEU A 665 0.40 3.80 66.47
CA LEU A 665 -0.46 4.17 67.61
C LEU A 665 -1.69 3.26 67.87
N ALA A 666 -1.93 2.18 67.13
CA ALA A 666 -3.15 1.37 67.30
C ALA A 666 -2.97 -0.15 67.05
N GLU A 667 -2.90 -0.94 68.13
CA GLU A 667 -3.04 -2.42 68.08
C GLU A 667 -4.52 -2.89 68.12
N ASP A 668 -5.47 -2.02 68.49
CA ASP A 668 -6.86 -2.37 68.85
C ASP A 668 -7.95 -1.93 67.83
N GLN A 669 -7.60 -1.48 66.61
CA GLN A 669 -8.61 -1.13 65.59
C GLN A 669 -8.92 -2.30 64.65
N GLU A 670 -10.19 -2.70 64.60
CA GLU A 670 -10.68 -3.70 63.63
C GLU A 670 -10.40 -3.24 62.18
N GLU A 671 -9.62 -4.02 61.43
CA GLU A 671 -9.44 -3.79 59.99
C GLU A 671 -10.79 -3.82 59.26
N THR A 672 -11.12 -2.80 58.46
CA THR A 672 -12.37 -2.75 57.70
C THR A 672 -12.12 -2.56 56.20
N GLY A 673 -12.98 -3.15 55.37
CA GLY A 673 -12.93 -2.99 53.91
C GLY A 673 -11.73 -3.69 53.27
N TRP A 674 -11.04 -3.00 52.35
CA TRP A 674 -10.07 -3.62 51.44
C TRP A 674 -8.80 -4.17 52.12
N LYS A 675 -8.44 -3.70 53.32
CA LYS A 675 -7.34 -4.27 54.13
C LYS A 675 -7.65 -5.72 54.56
N CYS A 676 -8.89 -5.97 54.97
CA CYS A 676 -9.39 -7.25 55.48
C CYS A 676 -9.37 -8.41 54.47
N ILE A 677 -9.09 -8.14 53.19
CA ILE A 677 -8.99 -9.15 52.12
C ILE A 677 -7.57 -9.29 51.55
N HIS A 678 -6.55 -8.62 52.10
CA HIS A 678 -5.19 -8.64 51.54
C HIS A 678 -4.63 -10.07 51.40
N GLY A 679 -4.97 -10.99 52.31
CA GLY A 679 -4.61 -12.41 52.25
C GLY A 679 -5.37 -13.25 51.21
N ASP A 680 -6.52 -12.79 50.69
CA ASP A 680 -7.33 -13.56 49.72
C ASP A 680 -7.29 -13.01 48.29
N VAL A 681 -6.93 -11.74 48.08
CA VAL A 681 -6.95 -11.06 46.77
C VAL A 681 -6.15 -11.79 45.69
N PHE A 682 -5.02 -12.40 46.04
CA PHE A 682 -4.14 -13.12 45.08
C PHE A 682 -4.44 -14.62 44.97
N ARG A 683 -5.51 -15.12 45.59
CA ARG A 683 -5.93 -16.53 45.50
C ARG A 683 -6.31 -16.90 44.06
N PHE A 684 -5.75 -18.00 43.54
CA PHE A 684 -5.94 -18.39 42.14
C PHE A 684 -7.42 -18.70 41.79
N PRO A 685 -7.90 -18.26 40.60
CA PRO A 685 -9.30 -18.43 40.20
C PRO A 685 -9.69 -19.89 39.91
N LYS A 686 -10.88 -20.31 40.37
CA LYS A 686 -11.43 -21.68 40.23
C LYS A 686 -11.39 -22.22 38.79
N HIS A 687 -11.67 -21.39 37.79
CA HIS A 687 -11.67 -21.77 36.37
C HIS A 687 -10.48 -21.19 35.58
N LYS A 688 -9.28 -21.15 36.17
CA LYS A 688 -8.06 -20.53 35.59
C LYS A 688 -7.77 -20.82 34.11
N SER A 689 -8.16 -21.98 33.58
CA SER A 689 -8.01 -22.29 32.15
C SER A 689 -8.95 -21.48 31.25
N LEU A 690 -10.20 -21.27 31.65
CA LEU A 690 -11.14 -20.45 30.89
C LEU A 690 -10.70 -18.98 30.91
N LEU A 691 -10.22 -18.47 32.05
CA LEU A 691 -9.71 -17.10 32.15
C LEU A 691 -8.51 -16.87 31.22
N ALA A 692 -7.56 -17.81 31.20
CA ALA A 692 -6.40 -17.75 30.33
C ALA A 692 -6.76 -17.88 28.84
N ALA A 693 -7.75 -18.71 28.49
CA ALA A 693 -8.27 -18.81 27.12
C ALA A 693 -9.02 -17.54 26.66
N CYS A 694 -9.79 -16.91 27.55
CA CYS A 694 -10.41 -15.59 27.31
C CYS A 694 -9.34 -14.52 27.08
N LEU A 695 -8.31 -14.46 27.94
CA LEU A 695 -7.20 -13.52 27.81
C LEU A 695 -6.43 -13.73 26.49
N GLY A 696 -6.14 -14.98 26.13
CA GLY A 696 -5.51 -15.34 24.86
C GLY A 696 -6.29 -14.83 23.66
N SER A 697 -7.56 -15.21 23.58
CA SER A 697 -8.46 -14.80 22.50
C SER A 697 -8.62 -13.28 22.44
N GLY A 698 -8.73 -12.61 23.59
CA GLY A 698 -8.80 -11.15 23.68
C GLY A 698 -7.52 -10.47 23.17
N THR A 699 -6.34 -10.96 23.55
CA THR A 699 -5.06 -10.41 23.04
C THR A 699 -4.87 -10.65 21.54
N GLN A 700 -5.38 -11.75 20.99
CA GLN A 700 -5.42 -12.00 19.54
C GLN A 700 -6.27 -10.95 18.82
N LEU A 701 -7.51 -10.73 19.29
CA LEU A 701 -8.43 -9.78 18.67
C LEU A 701 -7.96 -8.33 18.83
N LEU A 702 -7.34 -7.98 19.95
CA LEU A 702 -6.72 -6.67 20.17
C LEU A 702 -5.56 -6.43 19.19
N THR A 703 -4.62 -7.38 19.08
CA THR A 703 -3.47 -7.24 18.16
C THR A 703 -3.90 -7.24 16.70
N LEU A 704 -4.84 -8.12 16.30
CA LEU A 704 -5.47 -8.09 14.99
C LEU A 704 -6.07 -6.73 14.65
N THR A 705 -6.85 -6.15 15.58
CA THR A 705 -7.52 -4.86 15.38
C THR A 705 -6.49 -3.73 15.24
N VAL A 706 -5.42 -3.73 16.04
CA VAL A 706 -4.31 -2.78 15.91
C VAL A 706 -3.61 -2.92 14.55
N PHE A 707 -3.27 -4.12 14.10
CA PHE A 707 -2.65 -4.31 12.78
C PHE A 707 -3.57 -3.88 11.62
N ILE A 708 -4.88 -4.15 11.69
CA ILE A 708 -5.85 -3.66 10.71
C ILE A 708 -5.89 -2.12 10.70
N PHE A 709 -5.88 -1.46 11.85
CA PHE A 709 -5.81 0.01 11.90
C PHE A 709 -4.50 0.55 11.32
N MET A 710 -3.35 -0.08 11.58
CA MET A 710 -2.08 0.36 10.99
C MET A 710 -2.09 0.26 9.46
N LEU A 711 -2.60 -0.85 8.89
CA LEU A 711 -2.77 -0.99 7.43
C LEU A 711 -3.79 0.02 6.86
N ALA A 712 -4.84 0.35 7.61
CA ALA A 712 -5.82 1.36 7.21
C ALA A 712 -5.22 2.78 7.19
N LEU A 713 -4.36 3.12 8.16
CA LEU A 713 -3.67 4.40 8.24
C LEU A 713 -2.56 4.56 7.19
N VAL A 714 -1.88 3.46 6.82
CA VAL A 714 -0.95 3.41 5.67
C VAL A 714 -1.69 3.53 4.32
N GLY A 715 -3.02 3.33 4.30
CA GLY A 715 -3.85 3.52 3.11
C GLY A 715 -4.07 2.26 2.27
N VAL A 716 -3.67 1.07 2.76
CA VAL A 716 -3.79 -0.22 2.04
C VAL A 716 -5.27 -0.53 1.68
N PHE A 717 -6.20 -0.15 2.56
CA PHE A 717 -7.64 -0.31 2.35
C PHE A 717 -8.26 0.89 1.61
N TYR A 718 -7.73 1.18 0.42
CA TYR A 718 -8.31 2.14 -0.53
C TYR A 718 -9.76 1.73 -0.87
N PRO A 719 -10.71 2.68 -1.09
CA PRO A 719 -12.15 2.38 -1.10
C PRO A 719 -12.64 1.32 -2.11
N TYR A 720 -11.84 1.00 -3.12
CA TYR A 720 -12.16 -0.02 -4.14
C TYR A 720 -11.06 -1.07 -4.34
N ASN A 721 -10.13 -1.21 -3.38
CA ASN A 721 -9.20 -2.34 -3.34
C ASN A 721 -9.98 -3.60 -2.90
N ARG A 722 -10.61 -4.27 -3.87
CA ARG A 722 -11.70 -5.22 -3.64
C ARG A 722 -11.27 -6.37 -2.72
N GLY A 723 -12.03 -6.60 -1.67
CA GLY A 723 -11.76 -7.70 -0.74
C GLY A 723 -10.47 -7.58 0.09
N ALA A 724 -9.63 -6.56 -0.11
CA ALA A 724 -8.33 -6.44 0.56
C ALA A 724 -8.45 -6.46 2.10
N LEU A 725 -9.48 -5.80 2.65
CA LEU A 725 -9.79 -5.83 4.08
C LEU A 725 -10.13 -7.25 4.58
N LEU A 726 -10.92 -8.02 3.81
CA LEU A 726 -11.31 -9.39 4.16
C LEU A 726 -10.12 -10.36 4.05
N THR A 727 -9.30 -10.22 3.01
CA THR A 727 -8.05 -11.00 2.85
C THR A 727 -7.09 -10.71 3.99
N ALA A 728 -6.85 -9.42 4.31
CA ALA A 728 -5.99 -9.02 5.41
C ALA A 728 -6.52 -9.50 6.77
N LEU A 729 -7.83 -9.48 7.00
CA LEU A 729 -8.44 -10.00 8.22
C LEU A 729 -8.19 -11.50 8.39
N VAL A 730 -8.36 -12.32 7.33
CA VAL A 730 -8.07 -13.77 7.38
C VAL A 730 -6.59 -14.04 7.63
N VAL A 731 -5.70 -13.36 6.90
CA VAL A 731 -4.24 -13.55 7.03
C VAL A 731 -3.72 -13.09 8.39
N LEU A 732 -4.11 -11.90 8.85
CA LEU A 732 -3.71 -11.39 10.18
C LEU A 732 -4.33 -12.21 11.31
N TYR A 733 -5.55 -12.76 11.17
CA TYR A 733 -6.12 -13.66 12.16
C TYR A 733 -5.28 -14.94 12.31
N ALA A 734 -4.81 -15.49 11.19
CA ALA A 734 -3.92 -16.66 11.19
C ALA A 734 -2.55 -16.35 11.83
N LEU A 735 -1.93 -15.21 11.48
CA LEU A 735 -0.63 -14.81 12.02
C LEU A 735 -0.69 -14.47 13.54
N THR A 736 -1.73 -13.77 13.99
CA THR A 736 -1.90 -13.40 15.41
C THR A 736 -2.21 -14.58 16.34
N SER A 737 -2.55 -15.75 15.81
CA SER A 737 -2.82 -16.97 16.59
C SER A 737 -1.66 -17.37 17.52
N GLY A 738 -0.41 -17.12 17.12
CA GLY A 738 0.77 -17.35 17.96
C GLY A 738 0.80 -16.47 19.21
N VAL A 739 0.33 -15.23 19.12
CA VAL A 739 0.17 -14.32 20.28
C VAL A 739 -0.87 -14.90 21.25
N ALA A 740 -2.00 -15.38 20.72
CA ALA A 740 -3.07 -16.02 21.50
C ALA A 740 -2.56 -17.23 22.30
N GLY A 741 -1.74 -18.07 21.66
CA GLY A 741 -1.14 -19.25 22.27
C GLY A 741 -0.13 -18.89 23.36
N TYR A 742 0.72 -17.89 23.10
CA TYR A 742 1.71 -17.38 24.04
C TYR A 742 1.07 -16.82 25.31
N THR A 743 0.16 -15.85 25.18
CA THR A 743 -0.47 -15.18 26.33
C THR A 743 -1.34 -16.13 27.14
N ALA A 744 -2.16 -16.96 26.49
CA ALA A 744 -2.97 -17.97 27.19
C ALA A 744 -2.11 -18.99 27.94
N THR A 745 -1.02 -19.48 27.34
CA THR A 745 -0.22 -20.54 27.95
C THR A 745 0.67 -20.01 29.06
N SER A 746 1.31 -18.86 28.87
CA SER A 746 2.12 -18.20 29.90
C SER A 746 1.29 -17.88 31.15
N PHE A 747 0.13 -17.23 30.97
CA PHE A 747 -0.76 -16.89 32.10
C PHE A 747 -1.37 -18.13 32.77
N TYR A 748 -1.75 -19.17 32.01
CA TYR A 748 -2.19 -20.43 32.59
C TYR A 748 -1.09 -21.11 33.44
N CYS A 749 0.16 -21.09 32.98
CA CYS A 749 1.30 -21.64 33.71
C CYS A 749 1.66 -20.80 34.95
N GLN A 750 1.54 -19.47 34.89
CA GLN A 750 1.69 -18.55 36.04
C GLN A 750 0.70 -18.89 37.17
N LEU A 751 -0.57 -19.15 36.83
CA LEU A 751 -1.60 -19.59 37.78
C LEU A 751 -1.43 -21.05 38.24
N GLY A 752 -0.24 -21.65 38.12
CA GLY A 752 0.04 -23.04 38.49
C GLY A 752 -0.72 -24.08 37.65
N GLY A 753 -0.93 -23.81 36.37
CA GLY A 753 -1.61 -24.71 35.43
C GLY A 753 -0.69 -25.75 34.80
N THR A 754 -1.04 -27.04 34.95
CA THR A 754 -0.26 -28.18 34.41
C THR A 754 -0.73 -28.62 33.02
N ASN A 755 -2.04 -28.65 32.78
CA ASN A 755 -2.67 -29.20 31.57
C ASN A 755 -2.71 -28.19 30.40
N TRP A 756 -1.55 -27.62 30.07
CA TRP A 756 -1.40 -26.51 29.11
C TRP A 756 -1.95 -26.82 27.71
N VAL A 757 -1.87 -28.07 27.24
CA VAL A 757 -2.44 -28.48 25.93
C VAL A 757 -3.97 -28.34 25.91
N ARG A 758 -4.66 -28.70 27.00
CA ARG A 758 -6.12 -28.53 27.12
C ARG A 758 -6.50 -27.05 27.19
N ASN A 759 -5.67 -26.23 27.83
CA ASN A 759 -5.83 -24.78 27.86
C ASN A 759 -5.71 -24.18 26.45
N LEU A 760 -4.69 -24.60 25.69
CA LEU A 760 -4.45 -24.12 24.33
C LEU A 760 -5.58 -24.52 23.36
N LEU A 761 -6.07 -25.76 23.45
CA LEU A 761 -7.23 -26.22 22.68
C LEU A 761 -8.47 -25.38 23.01
N LEU A 762 -8.68 -25.04 24.29
CA LEU A 762 -9.76 -24.16 24.70
C LEU A 762 -9.61 -22.76 24.08
N THR A 763 -8.41 -22.16 24.09
CA THR A 763 -8.15 -20.86 23.43
C THR A 763 -8.51 -20.90 21.94
N GLY A 764 -8.07 -21.92 21.21
CA GLY A 764 -8.38 -22.06 19.79
C GLY A 764 -9.88 -22.21 19.51
N CYS A 765 -10.58 -23.02 20.30
CA CYS A 765 -12.01 -23.29 20.11
C CYS A 765 -12.95 -22.20 20.65
N LEU A 766 -12.54 -21.41 21.65
CA LEU A 766 -13.41 -20.45 22.35
C LEU A 766 -14.03 -19.40 21.43
N PHE A 767 -13.26 -18.87 20.48
CA PHE A 767 -13.72 -17.90 19.49
C PHE A 767 -14.06 -18.56 18.14
N CYS A 768 -13.21 -19.48 17.66
CA CYS A 768 -13.43 -20.14 16.36
C CYS A 768 -14.70 -21.02 16.34
N GLY A 769 -15.01 -21.70 17.44
CA GLY A 769 -16.13 -22.65 17.51
C GLY A 769 -17.50 -21.98 17.31
N PRO A 770 -17.87 -20.96 18.11
CA PRO A 770 -19.10 -20.21 17.91
C PRO A 770 -19.18 -19.54 16.53
N LEU A 771 -18.07 -18.98 16.02
CA LEU A 771 -18.04 -18.40 14.68
C LEU A 771 -18.27 -19.45 13.58
N LEU A 772 -17.66 -20.63 13.68
CA LEU A 772 -17.85 -21.73 12.73
C LEU A 772 -19.31 -22.18 12.71
N LEU A 773 -19.95 -22.31 13.87
CA LEU A 773 -21.37 -22.69 13.97
C LEU A 773 -22.30 -21.64 13.33
N ILE A 774 -22.07 -20.36 13.62
CA ILE A 774 -22.83 -19.24 13.01
C ILE A 774 -22.59 -19.21 11.49
N PHE A 775 -21.33 -19.35 11.05
CA PHE A 775 -20.98 -19.40 9.63
C PHE A 775 -21.66 -20.58 8.92
N CYS A 776 -21.60 -21.79 9.47
CA CYS A 776 -22.24 -22.96 8.88
C CYS A 776 -23.76 -22.79 8.76
N PHE A 777 -24.41 -22.20 9.77
CA PHE A 777 -25.85 -21.89 9.71
C PHE A 777 -26.17 -20.85 8.62
N LEU A 778 -25.49 -19.70 8.63
CA LEU A 778 -25.72 -18.62 7.67
C LEU A 778 -25.40 -19.05 6.22
N ASN A 779 -24.33 -19.83 6.02
CA ASN A 779 -23.96 -20.36 4.72
C ASN A 779 -24.97 -21.42 4.24
N ALA A 780 -25.53 -22.26 5.12
CA ALA A 780 -26.59 -23.19 4.75
C ALA A 780 -27.88 -22.44 4.31
N VAL A 781 -28.25 -21.36 4.99
CA VAL A 781 -29.35 -20.48 4.58
C VAL A 781 -29.04 -19.83 3.23
N ALA A 782 -27.85 -19.25 3.04
CA ALA A 782 -27.46 -18.62 1.78
C ALA A 782 -27.46 -19.61 0.60
N VAL A 783 -27.02 -20.86 0.81
CA VAL A 783 -27.10 -21.94 -0.19
C VAL A 783 -28.56 -22.30 -0.50
N ALA A 784 -29.44 -22.38 0.49
CA ALA A 784 -30.85 -22.70 0.29
C ALA A 784 -31.60 -21.65 -0.54
N TYR A 785 -31.23 -20.37 -0.41
CA TYR A 785 -31.72 -19.27 -1.26
C TYR A 785 -30.91 -19.06 -2.56
N THR A 786 -29.84 -19.84 -2.80
CA THR A 786 -28.90 -19.65 -3.93
C THR A 786 -28.23 -18.26 -4.01
N ALA A 787 -28.15 -17.56 -2.88
CA ALA A 787 -27.60 -16.20 -2.81
C ALA A 787 -26.07 -16.17 -3.02
N THR A 788 -25.54 -15.11 -3.64
CA THR A 788 -24.10 -14.93 -3.90
C THR A 788 -23.25 -14.74 -2.64
N ALA A 789 -23.88 -14.50 -1.49
CA ALA A 789 -23.25 -14.56 -0.17
C ALA A 789 -22.83 -15.99 0.25
N ALA A 790 -23.38 -17.04 -0.37
CA ALA A 790 -22.96 -18.41 -0.13
C ALA A 790 -21.52 -18.63 -0.63
N LEU A 791 -20.62 -19.07 0.26
CA LEU A 791 -19.23 -19.36 -0.12
C LEU A 791 -19.15 -20.70 -0.88
N PRO A 792 -18.41 -20.76 -2.01
CA PRO A 792 -18.17 -22.00 -2.72
C PRO A 792 -17.44 -23.03 -1.84
N PRO A 793 -17.69 -24.34 -1.99
CA PRO A 793 -17.06 -25.36 -1.16
C PRO A 793 -15.53 -25.34 -1.24
N GLY A 794 -14.95 -25.00 -2.40
CA GLY A 794 -13.50 -24.83 -2.55
C GLY A 794 -12.93 -23.71 -1.66
N THR A 795 -13.66 -22.60 -1.49
CA THR A 795 -13.24 -21.49 -0.62
C THR A 795 -13.31 -21.88 0.85
N ILE A 796 -14.33 -22.66 1.24
CA ILE A 796 -14.46 -23.21 2.59
C ILE A 796 -13.27 -24.15 2.89
N VAL A 797 -12.87 -24.99 1.92
CA VAL A 797 -11.67 -25.83 2.04
C VAL A 797 -10.39 -25.00 2.15
N VAL A 798 -10.22 -23.93 1.37
CA VAL A 798 -9.06 -23.03 1.47
C VAL A 798 -8.98 -22.37 2.86
N ILE A 799 -10.09 -21.91 3.42
CA ILE A 799 -10.12 -21.31 4.77
C ILE A 799 -9.80 -22.36 5.84
N ALA A 800 -10.32 -23.59 5.70
CA ALA A 800 -9.99 -24.71 6.60
C ALA A 800 -8.51 -25.11 6.51
N LEU A 801 -7.90 -25.07 5.31
CA LEU A 801 -6.47 -25.30 5.11
C LEU A 801 -5.61 -24.19 5.76
N ILE A 802 -5.98 -22.91 5.62
CA ILE A 802 -5.29 -21.81 6.31
C ILE A 802 -5.37 -22.01 7.84
N TRP A 803 -6.55 -22.38 8.37
CA TRP A 803 -6.71 -22.60 9.80
C TRP A 803 -5.93 -23.83 10.32
N THR A 804 -5.90 -24.94 9.57
CA THR A 804 -5.20 -26.17 9.98
C THR A 804 -3.70 -26.14 9.74
N LEU A 805 -3.21 -25.48 8.68
CA LEU A 805 -1.79 -25.45 8.30
C LEU A 805 -1.03 -24.21 8.79
N VAL A 806 -1.72 -23.09 9.06
CA VAL A 806 -1.11 -21.85 9.57
C VAL A 806 -1.55 -21.59 11.00
N SER A 807 -2.85 -21.36 11.24
CA SER A 807 -3.34 -20.91 12.55
C SER A 807 -3.08 -21.93 13.67
N SER A 808 -3.30 -23.23 13.42
CA SER A 808 -3.11 -24.26 14.44
C SER A 808 -1.62 -24.48 14.80
N PRO A 809 -0.68 -24.60 13.84
CA PRO A 809 0.76 -24.67 14.15
C PRO A 809 1.30 -23.41 14.83
N LEU A 810 0.90 -22.20 14.40
CA LEU A 810 1.33 -20.95 15.06
C LEU A 810 0.79 -20.86 16.49
N LEU A 811 -0.47 -21.23 16.73
CA LEU A 811 -1.05 -21.32 18.08
C LEU A 811 -0.25 -22.29 18.97
N VAL A 812 0.14 -23.46 18.45
CA VAL A 812 0.96 -24.45 19.18
C VAL A 812 2.38 -23.94 19.45
N LEU A 813 3.04 -23.33 18.46
CA LEU A 813 4.37 -22.74 18.63
C LEU A 813 4.35 -21.63 19.68
N GLY A 814 3.38 -20.72 19.61
CA GLY A 814 3.14 -19.69 20.62
C GLY A 814 2.91 -20.28 22.00
N GLY A 815 2.11 -21.34 22.12
CA GLY A 815 1.90 -22.06 23.38
C GLY A 815 3.16 -22.69 23.96
N ILE A 816 4.02 -23.29 23.12
CA ILE A 816 5.32 -23.83 23.55
C ILE A 816 6.24 -22.72 24.05
N ILE A 817 6.31 -21.59 23.36
CA ILE A 817 7.08 -20.41 23.80
C ILE A 817 6.53 -19.88 25.13
N GLY A 818 5.20 -19.70 25.25
CA GLY A 818 4.55 -19.19 26.47
C GLY A 818 4.73 -20.09 27.69
N LYS A 819 4.78 -21.42 27.48
CA LYS A 819 5.11 -22.40 28.52
C LYS A 819 6.55 -22.28 29.02
N ASN A 820 7.49 -22.04 28.10
CA ASN A 820 8.93 -22.00 28.39
C ASN A 820 9.36 -20.64 28.97
N SER A 821 8.80 -19.54 28.47
CA SER A 821 9.05 -18.16 28.90
C SER A 821 8.22 -17.71 30.12
N LYS A 822 7.73 -18.66 30.94
CA LYS A 822 6.91 -18.31 32.11
C LYS A 822 7.76 -17.59 33.16
N ALA A 823 7.35 -16.38 33.54
CA ALA A 823 7.73 -15.82 34.84
C ALA A 823 6.98 -16.57 35.96
N GLU A 824 7.53 -16.60 37.17
CA GLU A 824 6.80 -17.05 38.35
C GLU A 824 5.83 -15.97 38.84
N PHE A 825 4.64 -16.36 39.31
CA PHE A 825 3.64 -15.40 39.78
C PHE A 825 4.00 -14.89 41.17
N GLN A 826 4.71 -13.76 41.22
CA GLN A 826 5.06 -13.07 42.46
C GLN A 826 3.84 -12.33 43.03
N ALA A 827 3.12 -12.99 43.94
CA ALA A 827 2.07 -12.35 44.73
C ALA A 827 2.70 -11.33 45.71
N PRO A 828 2.25 -10.07 45.77
CA PRO A 828 2.79 -9.04 46.67
C PRO A 828 2.68 -9.38 48.17
N CYS A 829 1.76 -10.26 48.54
CA CYS A 829 1.53 -10.73 49.90
C CYS A 829 1.23 -12.24 49.91
N ARG A 830 1.49 -12.90 51.03
CA ARG A 830 1.22 -14.33 51.23
C ARG A 830 -0.28 -14.58 51.31
N THR A 831 -0.77 -15.56 50.54
CA THR A 831 -2.19 -15.92 50.58
C THR A 831 -2.58 -16.66 51.86
N ALA A 832 -3.75 -16.35 52.40
CA ALA A 832 -4.38 -17.08 53.50
C ALA A 832 -4.81 -18.49 53.08
N GLU A 833 -4.80 -19.41 54.03
CA GLU A 833 -5.12 -20.82 53.80
C GLU A 833 -6.63 -21.02 53.55
N ASN A 834 -7.44 -20.56 54.51
CA ASN A 834 -8.89 -20.50 54.42
C ASN A 834 -9.35 -19.17 53.80
N ALA A 835 -10.32 -19.21 52.89
CA ALA A 835 -10.91 -18.01 52.30
C ALA A 835 -11.97 -17.41 53.22
N ARG A 836 -11.94 -16.08 53.39
CA ARG A 836 -12.95 -15.29 54.11
C ARG A 836 -14.33 -15.42 53.44
N GLU A 837 -15.39 -15.52 54.24
CA GLU A 837 -16.76 -15.47 53.74
C GLU A 837 -17.10 -14.06 53.21
N ILE A 838 -17.81 -14.00 52.08
CA ILE A 838 -18.04 -12.76 51.35
C ILE A 838 -19.40 -12.17 51.75
N PRO A 839 -19.49 -10.91 52.19
CA PRO A 839 -20.73 -10.32 52.68
C PRO A 839 -21.83 -10.27 51.60
N PRO A 840 -23.12 -10.36 51.97
CA PRO A 840 -24.23 -10.43 51.02
C PRO A 840 -24.38 -9.13 50.22
N LEU A 841 -23.94 -9.16 48.97
CA LEU A 841 -24.01 -8.04 48.04
C LEU A 841 -25.46 -7.74 47.62
N ARG A 842 -25.83 -6.45 47.72
CA ARG A 842 -27.09 -5.91 47.15
C ARG A 842 -27.22 -6.27 45.67
N TRP A 843 -28.45 -6.45 45.18
CA TRP A 843 -28.73 -6.94 43.82
C TRP A 843 -27.93 -6.23 42.71
N TYR A 844 -27.82 -4.90 42.74
CA TYR A 844 -27.08 -4.11 41.73
C TYR A 844 -25.54 -4.24 41.83
N ARG A 845 -25.01 -4.89 42.88
CA ARG A 845 -23.60 -5.29 43.03
C ARG A 845 -23.37 -6.78 42.74
N GLN A 846 -24.37 -7.49 42.22
CA GLN A 846 -24.18 -8.85 41.69
C GLN A 846 -23.56 -8.80 40.29
N THR A 847 -22.94 -9.90 39.86
CA THR A 847 -22.10 -9.95 38.65
C THR A 847 -22.86 -9.52 37.38
N VAL A 848 -24.06 -10.04 37.12
CA VAL A 848 -24.79 -9.74 35.87
C VAL A 848 -25.20 -8.26 35.76
N PRO A 849 -25.79 -7.61 36.79
CA PRO A 849 -26.01 -6.16 36.77
C PRO A 849 -24.72 -5.35 36.62
N GLN A 850 -23.61 -5.75 37.27
CA GLN A 850 -22.34 -5.05 37.12
C GLN A 850 -21.77 -5.16 35.71
N MET A 851 -21.80 -6.33 35.06
CA MET A 851 -21.35 -6.49 33.68
C MET A 851 -22.18 -5.62 32.70
N ALA A 852 -23.49 -5.51 32.93
CA ALA A 852 -24.36 -4.63 32.13
C ALA A 852 -24.02 -3.14 32.32
N ILE A 853 -23.80 -2.70 33.56
CA ILE A 853 -23.40 -1.31 33.88
C ILE A 853 -21.99 -1.01 33.32
N ALA A 854 -21.06 -1.96 33.41
CA ALA A 854 -19.70 -1.83 32.88
C ALA A 854 -19.69 -1.66 31.35
N GLY A 855 -20.49 -2.44 30.63
CA GLY A 855 -20.60 -2.37 29.17
C GLY A 855 -21.37 -1.15 28.63
N LEU A 856 -22.27 -0.56 29.43
CA LEU A 856 -23.11 0.57 29.02
C LEU A 856 -22.30 1.82 28.66
N LEU A 857 -21.27 2.15 29.44
CA LEU A 857 -20.50 3.39 29.24
C LEU A 857 -19.57 3.33 28.00
N PRO A 858 -18.80 2.24 27.76
CA PRO A 858 -18.12 2.02 26.48
C PRO A 858 -19.08 2.00 25.29
N PHE A 859 -20.26 1.38 25.43
CA PHE A 859 -21.28 1.35 24.37
C PHE A 859 -21.77 2.75 23.98
N ILE A 860 -22.11 3.60 24.96
CA ILE A 860 -22.54 5.00 24.71
C ILE A 860 -21.48 5.79 23.94
N LEU A 861 -20.19 5.51 24.16
CA LEU A 861 -19.09 6.21 23.50
C LEU A 861 -18.88 5.78 22.05
N ILE A 862 -18.98 4.47 21.76
CA ILE A 862 -18.80 3.97 20.39
C ILE A 862 -20.09 3.97 19.55
N HIS A 863 -21.28 4.08 20.17
CA HIS A 863 -22.59 3.99 19.50
C HIS A 863 -22.66 4.74 18.16
N THR A 864 -22.18 5.99 18.11
CA THR A 864 -22.20 6.80 16.88
C THR A 864 -21.40 6.16 15.74
N GLU A 865 -20.15 5.74 16.00
CA GLU A 865 -19.32 5.09 14.99
C GLU A 865 -19.78 3.66 14.72
N LEU A 866 -20.31 2.95 15.72
CA LEU A 866 -20.90 1.62 15.54
C LEU A 866 -22.09 1.67 14.57
N TYR A 867 -22.94 2.70 14.67
CA TYR A 867 -23.99 2.97 13.69
C TYR A 867 -23.41 3.20 12.28
N TYR A 868 -22.33 3.97 12.14
CA TYR A 868 -21.71 4.20 10.83
C TYR A 868 -20.95 2.99 10.27
N ILE A 869 -20.37 2.13 11.11
CA ILE A 869 -19.79 0.84 10.73
C ILE A 869 -20.90 -0.09 10.25
N PHE A 870 -21.99 -0.23 11.01
CA PHE A 870 -23.15 -1.03 10.62
C PHE A 870 -23.83 -0.48 9.34
N ALA A 871 -23.90 0.84 9.17
CA ALA A 871 -24.32 1.45 7.90
C ALA A 871 -23.31 1.23 6.75
N SER A 872 -22.03 0.98 7.03
CA SER A 872 -21.03 0.61 6.01
C SER A 872 -21.00 -0.89 5.69
N VAL A 873 -21.66 -1.72 6.50
CA VAL A 873 -21.83 -3.17 6.27
C VAL A 873 -23.20 -3.48 5.64
N TRP A 874 -24.24 -2.72 5.99
CA TRP A 874 -25.63 -2.96 5.56
C TRP A 874 -26.28 -1.82 4.72
N ASP A 875 -25.58 -0.71 4.45
CA ASP A 875 -25.90 0.21 3.34
C ASP A 875 -24.66 0.33 2.42
N ARG A 876 -24.84 0.78 1.18
CA ARG A 876 -23.80 0.83 0.13
C ARG A 876 -22.84 2.01 0.30
N ARG A 877 -22.61 2.47 1.54
CA ARG A 877 -21.74 3.61 1.88
C ARG A 877 -20.41 3.09 2.39
N ILE A 878 -19.32 3.42 1.71
CA ILE A 878 -17.99 3.05 2.20
C ILE A 878 -17.58 4.03 3.31
N TYR A 879 -17.31 3.52 4.51
CA TYR A 879 -16.68 4.30 5.59
C TYR A 879 -15.21 4.54 5.26
N THR A 880 -14.85 5.79 4.99
CA THR A 880 -13.47 6.17 4.58
C THR A 880 -12.66 6.86 5.68
N ILE A 881 -13.24 7.10 6.87
CA ILE A 881 -12.68 8.00 7.89
C ILE A 881 -11.90 7.22 8.98
N TYR A 882 -11.03 6.29 8.55
CA TYR A 882 -10.32 5.37 9.46
C TYR A 882 -9.55 6.07 10.59
N GLY A 883 -9.04 7.29 10.37
CA GLY A 883 -8.35 8.08 11.39
C GLY A 883 -9.23 8.52 12.57
N ILE A 884 -10.51 8.87 12.34
CA ILE A 884 -11.45 9.18 13.44
C ILE A 884 -11.80 7.90 14.20
N LEU A 885 -12.04 6.80 13.47
CA LEU A 885 -12.33 5.50 14.08
C LEU A 885 -11.17 5.00 14.96
N PHE A 886 -9.92 5.21 14.54
CA PHE A 886 -8.73 4.87 15.33
C PHE A 886 -8.59 5.71 16.62
N ILE A 887 -8.87 7.02 16.56
CA ILE A 887 -8.91 7.88 17.75
C ILE A 887 -9.99 7.39 18.74
N ILE A 888 -11.18 7.07 18.24
CA ILE A 888 -12.29 6.58 19.06
C ILE A 888 -11.99 5.17 19.61
N PHE A 889 -11.26 4.33 18.88
CA PHE A 889 -10.76 3.04 19.37
C PHE A 889 -9.74 3.20 20.52
N ILE A 890 -8.77 4.11 20.41
CA ILE A 890 -7.85 4.43 21.52
C ILE A 890 -8.61 4.94 22.75
N THR A 891 -9.56 5.85 22.55
CA THR A 891 -10.46 6.34 23.62
C THR A 891 -11.26 5.20 24.26
N LEU A 892 -11.77 4.24 23.47
CA LEU A 892 -12.48 3.07 23.98
C LEU A 892 -11.58 2.20 24.87
N LEU A 893 -10.32 1.96 24.47
CA LEU A 893 -9.36 1.20 25.28
C LEU A 893 -9.06 1.92 26.61
N ILE A 894 -8.83 3.23 26.58
CA ILE A 894 -8.60 4.05 27.78
C ILE A 894 -9.81 3.98 28.71
N VAL A 895 -11.03 4.22 28.20
CA VAL A 895 -12.25 4.17 29.03
C VAL A 895 -12.49 2.77 29.59
N THR A 896 -12.27 1.72 28.80
CA THR A 896 -12.43 0.34 29.28
C THR A 896 -11.45 0.06 30.43
N ALA A 897 -10.18 0.47 30.32
CA ALA A 897 -9.20 0.33 31.40
C ALA A 897 -9.59 1.14 32.67
N LEU A 898 -10.04 2.39 32.51
CA LEU A 898 -10.49 3.24 33.62
C LEU A 898 -11.70 2.66 34.35
N ILE A 899 -12.68 2.11 33.61
CA ILE A 899 -13.85 1.43 34.17
C ILE A 899 -13.44 0.15 34.89
N THR A 900 -12.61 -0.70 34.28
CA THR A 900 -12.14 -1.96 34.91
C THR A 900 -11.40 -1.68 36.23
N ALA A 901 -10.50 -0.68 36.27
CA ALA A 901 -9.82 -0.29 37.49
C ALA A 901 -10.78 0.25 38.56
N THR A 902 -11.75 1.08 38.15
CA THR A 902 -12.79 1.65 39.04
C THR A 902 -13.69 0.57 39.63
N LEU A 903 -14.15 -0.39 38.82
CA LEU A 903 -15.02 -1.49 39.27
C LEU A 903 -14.25 -2.49 40.16
N THR A 904 -13.00 -2.79 39.82
CA THR A 904 -12.10 -3.59 40.67
C THR A 904 -11.96 -2.94 42.05
N HIS A 905 -11.67 -1.64 42.12
CA HIS A 905 -11.60 -0.91 43.39
C HIS A 905 -12.95 -0.95 44.16
N LEU A 906 -14.08 -0.70 43.49
CA LEU A 906 -15.41 -0.75 44.12
C LEU A 906 -15.84 -2.15 44.59
N GLN A 907 -15.25 -3.22 44.03
CA GLN A 907 -15.43 -4.59 44.49
C GLN A 907 -14.53 -4.91 45.69
N LEU A 908 -13.26 -4.54 45.65
CA LEU A 908 -12.31 -4.75 46.75
C LEU A 908 -12.73 -3.97 48.00
N ALA A 909 -13.23 -2.74 47.83
CA ALA A 909 -13.88 -1.95 48.87
C ALA A 909 -15.26 -2.49 49.33
N ALA A 910 -15.69 -3.63 48.81
CA ALA A 910 -16.88 -4.37 49.23
C ALA A 910 -16.56 -5.80 49.73
N GLU A 911 -15.28 -6.06 50.04
CA GLU A 911 -14.74 -7.31 50.60
C GLU A 911 -14.93 -8.59 49.75
N ASP A 912 -15.25 -8.46 48.45
CA ASP A 912 -15.30 -9.60 47.54
C ASP A 912 -13.97 -9.80 46.81
N HIS A 913 -13.11 -10.66 47.35
CA HIS A 913 -11.79 -11.00 46.79
C HIS A 913 -11.81 -11.63 45.38
N ARG A 914 -12.99 -11.98 44.81
CA ARG A 914 -13.10 -12.69 43.51
C ARG A 914 -13.06 -11.73 42.32
N TRP A 915 -12.10 -10.81 42.28
CA TRP A 915 -11.99 -9.77 41.23
C TRP A 915 -11.61 -10.35 39.85
N TRP A 916 -10.89 -11.47 39.80
CA TRP A 916 -10.46 -12.18 38.56
C TRP A 916 -11.58 -12.56 37.56
N TRP A 917 -12.85 -12.36 37.89
CA TRP A 917 -14.03 -12.77 37.10
C TRP A 917 -15.12 -11.69 37.01
N ARG A 918 -14.80 -10.43 37.31
CA ARG A 918 -15.73 -9.29 37.24
C ARG A 918 -15.21 -8.19 36.32
#